data_AF-A0A517XPT4-F1
#
_entry.id   AF-A0A517XPT4-F1
#
_cell.length_a   1.000
_cell.length_b   1.000
_cell.length_c   1.000
_cell.angle_alpha   90.00
_cell.angle_beta   90.00
_cell.angle_gamma   90.00
#
_symmetry.space_group_name_H-M   'P 1'
#
loop_
_entity.id
_entity.type
_entity.pdbx_description
1 polymer ?
#
loop_
_entity_poly.entity_id
_entity_poly.type
_entity_poly.pdbx_seq_one_letter_code
_entity_poly.pdbx_strand_id
1 'polypeptide(L)'
;MSATLFRPAVQRLEARDTPAFTFSLNAAGTTATLVGDGAADTLVISAFGGALSHNRTGDPGVASALDWDTSVPDTQSLPAAAASRVEITTLGGGDDALRIGDGTRSASSLLATFFLSAGGAGSDSLQINDSLETAGRTYEYTADTITAPGLSVVNVGTLEFGITVLLGSGADTFNVLSSRHTLAVETNGGANVVRVGSAAAGLNQVLENVFVDADGGTVTVIADDTADATADAVNVSSFNFTGTVAGLFAGTITYDVRELTRLDVLGGSGGDTFSYASNTVTTAVSLFGGLGDDQFVLVASSGVGGTPTLAFDGGEGNDRFDVIGGVVPAGLALLIRGGDDTDLLNLGAPTGGTATVTHAARGRGTVQPTTGVTPVDFSNLEGVRLDGSPGTVIFNLPATPNPGVQLADDGGAGDPFGAAEAGRSLLAGPTLTPTRFGNPTVAAVVNGGAAADAITMAAMDTAYAPTATGLQAGGTFLRGGAAPDTFTVLPDADSLVSVDGGDPTAAPGDTLFVAGVMTPPGGAPTPSGTVGNLSYTNIEAVRFGLAGGGFAVGGATAARTFNADRSEASNTTPFGAGFAGGVRVAGADFTGDGVADLAVGTGPGVVALVLVLDGVTGAELFRIYPFETFTGGVFVAAGDITGDGRAELVVTPDENGGPRVRVFDGSGFGSLADFLGIDDANFRGGARAAVGDVTGDGFADLLVSAGFGGGPRVAGYDGRTLATARTKLFNDFFLFEQALRNGAYLAVGDVNGDGFADLIGGGGPGGGPRVLVKSGADLRAGSTDGAAVLANFFAGDVNNRGGVRVAARALDADARADIITGAGAGAGSRVTAYLGAALAPSGTPDAVASFDAFPGFTGGVFVG
;
A
#
# COMPACT_ATOMS: atom_id res chain seq x y z
N MET A 1 13.79 -30.62 -10.69
CA MET A 1 14.63 -31.53 -9.87
C MET A 1 15.03 -30.76 -8.64
N SER A 2 14.99 -31.35 -7.44
CA SER A 2 15.37 -30.61 -6.23
C SER A 2 16.88 -30.42 -6.24
N ALA A 3 17.34 -29.18 -6.42
CA ALA A 3 18.71 -28.83 -6.11
C ALA A 3 18.83 -28.84 -4.59
N THR A 4 19.37 -29.92 -4.04
CA THR A 4 19.91 -29.88 -2.67
C THR A 4 21.03 -28.85 -2.72
N LEU A 5 20.87 -27.71 -2.02
CA LEU A 5 22.00 -26.81 -1.78
C LEU A 5 23.18 -27.65 -1.31
N PHE A 6 24.35 -27.36 -1.88
CA PHE A 6 25.52 -28.22 -1.85
C PHE A 6 26.16 -28.20 -0.45
N ARG A 7 25.47 -28.75 0.56
CA ARG A 7 26.11 -29.24 1.76
C ARG A 7 27.17 -30.22 1.27
N PRO A 8 28.48 -29.94 1.40
CA PRO A 8 29.51 -30.84 0.94
C PRO A 8 29.20 -32.18 1.57
N ALA A 9 29.02 -33.21 0.72
CA ALA A 9 28.60 -34.50 1.20
C ALA A 9 29.61 -34.91 2.27
N VAL A 10 29.16 -35.09 3.51
CA VAL A 10 29.96 -35.71 4.56
C VAL A 10 30.16 -37.14 4.10
N GLN A 11 31.20 -37.34 3.28
CA GLN A 11 31.63 -38.64 2.87
C GLN A 11 31.83 -39.42 4.17
N ARG A 12 31.27 -40.63 4.18
CA ARG A 12 31.45 -41.51 5.31
C ARG A 12 32.95 -41.68 5.51
N LEU A 13 33.37 -41.56 6.76
CA LEU A 13 34.72 -41.85 7.24
C LEU A 13 35.14 -43.26 6.78
N GLU A 14 35.70 -43.38 5.58
CA GLU A 14 36.36 -44.59 5.11
C GLU A 14 37.77 -44.66 5.69
N ALA A 15 38.28 -45.88 5.79
CA ALA A 15 39.41 -46.17 6.64
C ALA A 15 40.73 -45.74 5.99
N ARG A 16 41.59 -45.11 6.81
CA ARG A 16 42.98 -44.72 6.53
C ARG A 16 43.68 -45.72 5.60
N ASP A 17 44.15 -45.24 4.45
CA ASP A 17 45.37 -45.78 3.87
C ASP A 17 46.60 -45.08 4.47
N THR A 18 47.73 -45.78 4.45
CA THR A 18 48.97 -45.42 5.16
C THR A 18 49.88 -44.50 4.35
N PRO A 19 50.79 -43.74 4.98
CA PRO A 19 51.07 -42.37 4.56
C PRO A 19 52.53 -42.10 4.13
N ALA A 20 52.79 -40.89 3.65
CA ALA A 20 53.78 -39.98 4.22
C ALA A 20 53.65 -38.52 3.71
N PHE A 21 53.10 -37.62 4.54
CA PHE A 21 53.59 -36.24 4.49
C PHE A 21 55.02 -36.22 5.02
N THR A 22 55.97 -35.79 4.20
CA THR A 22 57.36 -35.54 4.64
C THR A 22 57.44 -34.11 5.16
N PHE A 23 57.90 -33.95 6.41
CA PHE A 23 58.04 -32.65 7.08
C PHE A 23 59.53 -32.30 7.23
N SER A 24 59.86 -31.02 7.10
CA SER A 24 61.19 -30.47 7.41
C SER A 24 61.06 -29.07 8.03
N LEU A 25 61.87 -28.76 9.05
CA LEU A 25 61.83 -27.47 9.74
C LEU A 25 63.11 -26.69 9.46
N ASN A 26 62.99 -25.40 9.12
CA ASN A 26 64.18 -24.58 8.90
C ASN A 26 65.00 -24.42 10.19
N ALA A 27 66.31 -24.14 10.07
CA ALA A 27 67.20 -23.99 11.22
C ALA A 27 66.86 -22.82 12.16
N ALA A 28 65.91 -21.95 11.78
CA ALA A 28 65.39 -20.87 12.61
C ALA A 28 64.17 -21.30 13.47
N GLY A 29 63.54 -22.45 13.18
CA GLY A 29 62.32 -22.90 13.84
C GLY A 29 61.07 -22.07 13.46
N THR A 30 61.10 -21.40 12.30
CA THR A 30 60.04 -20.47 11.85
C THR A 30 59.31 -20.92 10.58
N THR A 31 59.85 -21.89 9.83
CA THR A 31 59.24 -22.34 8.58
C THR A 31 59.29 -23.86 8.50
N ALA A 32 58.12 -24.50 8.48
CA ALA A 32 58.00 -25.92 8.17
C ALA A 32 57.61 -26.09 6.68
N THR A 33 58.27 -27.02 5.99
CA THR A 33 57.98 -27.36 4.60
C THR A 33 57.49 -28.81 4.51
N LEU A 34 56.38 -29.01 3.82
CA LEU A 34 55.63 -30.26 3.70
C LEU A 34 55.58 -30.71 2.23
N VAL A 35 55.57 -32.02 2.02
CA VAL A 35 55.36 -32.70 0.73
C VAL A 35 54.52 -33.95 1.01
N GLY A 36 53.29 -34.04 0.49
CA GLY A 36 52.50 -35.27 0.58
C GLY A 36 52.84 -36.28 -0.53
N ASP A 37 52.13 -37.40 -0.59
CA ASP A 37 52.55 -38.58 -1.36
C ASP A 37 51.79 -38.81 -2.69
N GLY A 38 51.06 -39.91 -2.81
CA GLY A 38 50.25 -40.29 -3.97
C GLY A 38 49.03 -41.13 -3.58
N ALA A 39 48.62 -41.08 -2.31
CA ALA A 39 47.37 -41.61 -1.80
C ALA A 39 46.46 -40.49 -1.27
N ALA A 40 45.14 -40.68 -1.39
CA ALA A 40 44.15 -39.70 -0.95
C ALA A 40 44.23 -39.47 0.57
N ASP A 41 44.50 -38.23 0.96
CA ASP A 41 44.90 -37.89 2.31
C ASP A 41 44.03 -36.80 2.95
N THR A 42 44.09 -36.71 4.28
CA THR A 42 43.50 -35.60 5.03
C THR A 42 44.54 -35.03 5.98
N LEU A 43 44.95 -33.80 5.74
CA LEU A 43 45.86 -33.04 6.60
C LEU A 43 45.07 -31.98 7.36
N VAL A 44 45.05 -32.07 8.69
CA VAL A 44 44.44 -31.07 9.57
C VAL A 44 45.55 -30.38 10.35
N ILE A 45 45.60 -29.04 10.29
CA ILE A 45 46.54 -28.21 11.03
C ILE A 45 45.78 -27.34 12.05
N SER A 46 46.27 -27.34 13.28
CA SER A 46 45.66 -26.72 14.46
C SER A 46 46.76 -26.19 15.40
N ALA A 47 46.44 -25.91 16.67
CA ALA A 47 47.43 -25.52 17.67
C ALA A 47 47.20 -26.17 19.06
N PHE A 48 48.28 -26.64 19.67
CA PHE A 48 48.30 -27.16 21.03
C PHE A 48 49.49 -26.59 21.82
N GLY A 49 49.25 -26.14 23.05
CA GLY A 49 50.30 -25.63 23.94
C GLY A 49 51.04 -24.37 23.47
N GLY A 50 50.52 -23.66 22.46
CA GLY A 50 51.20 -22.49 21.84
C GLY A 50 52.09 -22.82 20.65
N ALA A 51 52.15 -24.10 20.25
CA ALA A 51 52.76 -24.55 18.99
C ALA A 51 51.68 -25.00 18.00
N LEU A 52 51.99 -24.96 16.71
CA LEU A 52 51.17 -25.57 15.66
C LEU A 52 51.24 -27.09 15.78
N SER A 53 50.11 -27.74 15.51
CA SER A 53 49.93 -29.19 15.57
C SER A 53 49.26 -29.73 14.32
N HIS A 54 49.46 -31.01 14.01
CA HIS A 54 48.89 -31.69 12.86
C HIS A 54 48.42 -33.12 13.19
N ASN A 55 47.55 -33.69 12.35
CA ASN A 55 46.93 -35.00 12.57
C ASN A 55 47.77 -36.22 12.13
N ARG A 56 49.04 -36.04 11.72
CA ARG A 56 49.88 -37.08 11.08
C ARG A 56 50.68 -37.95 12.06
N THR A 57 50.15 -38.16 13.27
CA THR A 57 50.78 -39.03 14.27
C THR A 57 50.73 -40.49 13.83
N GLY A 58 51.90 -41.06 13.53
CA GLY A 58 52.05 -42.43 13.02
C GLY A 58 52.68 -42.51 11.63
N ASP A 59 52.85 -41.39 10.94
CA ASP A 59 53.57 -41.30 9.68
C ASP A 59 55.09 -41.57 9.92
N PRO A 60 55.81 -42.19 8.96
CA PRO A 60 57.24 -42.46 9.11
C PRO A 60 58.06 -41.21 9.42
N GLY A 61 58.76 -41.22 10.57
CA GLY A 61 59.57 -40.10 11.04
C GLY A 61 58.85 -39.10 11.94
N VAL A 62 57.51 -39.11 12.02
CA VAL A 62 56.74 -38.17 12.87
C VAL A 62 56.68 -38.67 14.32
N ALA A 63 57.40 -38.01 15.23
CA ALA A 63 57.49 -38.37 16.64
C ALA A 63 56.26 -37.95 17.46
N SER A 64 55.57 -36.87 17.09
CA SER A 64 54.32 -36.42 17.75
C SER A 64 53.47 -35.51 16.86
N ALA A 65 52.30 -35.08 17.34
CA ALA A 65 51.44 -34.13 16.63
C ALA A 65 52.02 -32.70 16.54
N LEU A 66 53.16 -32.44 17.20
CA LEU A 66 53.86 -31.15 17.20
C LEU A 66 55.17 -31.22 16.41
N ASP A 67 55.36 -32.25 15.59
CA ASP A 67 56.66 -32.60 15.03
C ASP A 67 56.77 -32.28 13.54
N TRP A 68 57.51 -31.22 13.24
CA TRP A 68 57.59 -30.63 11.91
C TRP A 68 58.92 -30.94 11.17
N ASP A 69 59.72 -31.90 11.63
CA ASP A 69 60.93 -32.37 10.89
C ASP A 69 61.17 -33.89 10.98
N THR A 70 60.56 -34.64 10.04
CA THR A 70 60.72 -36.10 9.92
C THR A 70 62.15 -36.62 9.72
N SER A 71 63.12 -35.73 9.48
CA SER A 71 64.54 -36.11 9.33
C SER A 71 65.33 -36.09 10.64
N VAL A 72 64.77 -35.51 11.71
CA VAL A 72 65.43 -35.34 13.01
C VAL A 72 64.69 -36.16 14.08
N PRO A 73 65.38 -36.95 14.94
CA PRO A 73 64.74 -37.65 16.03
C PRO A 73 64.15 -36.71 17.11
N ASP A 74 63.15 -37.20 17.84
CA ASP A 74 62.33 -36.45 18.82
C ASP A 74 61.42 -35.40 18.14
N THR A 75 60.77 -34.51 18.90
CA THR A 75 59.79 -33.54 18.36
C THR A 75 60.38 -32.17 18.08
N GLN A 76 60.23 -31.65 16.86
CA GLN A 76 60.60 -30.28 16.47
C GLN A 76 59.36 -29.38 16.29
N SER A 77 59.07 -28.57 17.30
CA SER A 77 57.88 -27.72 17.33
C SER A 77 58.03 -26.39 16.57
N LEU A 78 57.00 -26.07 15.77
CA LEU A 78 56.80 -24.76 15.15
C LEU A 78 55.82 -23.92 16.00
N PRO A 79 56.17 -22.70 16.47
CA PRO A 79 55.25 -21.87 17.27
C PRO A 79 53.99 -21.45 16.51
N ALA A 80 52.85 -21.31 17.20
CA ALA A 80 51.64 -20.70 16.65
C ALA A 80 51.74 -19.16 16.78
N ALA A 81 52.38 -18.51 15.80
CA ALA A 81 52.74 -17.09 15.84
C ALA A 81 52.84 -16.48 14.45
N ALA A 82 52.69 -15.15 14.35
CA ALA A 82 52.78 -14.39 13.10
C ALA A 82 54.15 -14.42 12.41
N ALA A 83 55.19 -14.89 13.08
CA ALA A 83 56.52 -15.12 12.49
C ALA A 83 56.69 -16.54 11.90
N SER A 84 55.70 -17.43 12.11
CA SER A 84 55.74 -18.82 11.64
C SER A 84 55.08 -18.96 10.27
N ARG A 85 55.63 -19.85 9.45
CA ARG A 85 55.09 -20.21 8.12
C ARG A 85 55.03 -21.73 7.95
N VAL A 86 53.97 -22.21 7.32
CA VAL A 86 53.84 -23.60 6.85
C VAL A 86 53.77 -23.58 5.33
N GLU A 87 54.65 -24.31 4.66
CA GLU A 87 54.77 -24.34 3.19
C GLU A 87 54.53 -25.75 2.66
N ILE A 88 53.35 -25.96 2.07
CA ILE A 88 52.91 -27.22 1.50
C ILE A 88 53.25 -27.19 0.01
N THR A 89 54.26 -27.97 -0.37
CA THR A 89 54.80 -28.00 -1.74
C THR A 89 53.83 -28.68 -2.71
N THR A 90 53.15 -29.72 -2.24
CA THR A 90 52.06 -30.45 -2.90
C THR A 90 51.29 -31.22 -1.82
N LEU A 91 49.98 -31.42 -1.99
CA LEU A 91 49.21 -32.41 -1.23
C LEU A 91 49.51 -33.83 -1.73
N GLY A 92 49.66 -34.03 -3.04
CA GLY A 92 50.28 -35.24 -3.60
C GLY A 92 49.53 -35.79 -4.82
N GLY A 93 48.73 -36.82 -4.60
CA GLY A 93 47.87 -37.43 -5.60
C GLY A 93 46.90 -38.41 -4.94
N GLY A 94 45.75 -38.63 -5.57
CA GLY A 94 44.55 -39.01 -4.83
C GLY A 94 43.72 -37.78 -4.50
N ASP A 95 42.53 -37.96 -3.90
CA ASP A 95 41.63 -36.85 -3.58
C ASP A 95 41.96 -36.29 -2.18
N ASP A 96 42.71 -35.19 -2.12
CA ASP A 96 43.25 -34.66 -0.86
C ASP A 96 42.38 -33.60 -0.18
N ALA A 97 42.45 -33.52 1.16
CA ALA A 97 41.76 -32.51 1.95
C ALA A 97 42.69 -31.83 2.98
N LEU A 98 43.03 -30.57 2.72
CA LEU A 98 43.73 -29.69 3.67
C LEU A 98 42.73 -28.94 4.54
N ARG A 99 42.87 -29.02 5.87
CA ARG A 99 42.09 -28.23 6.83
C ARG A 99 43.00 -27.36 7.69
N ILE A 100 42.70 -26.07 7.75
CA ILE A 100 43.37 -25.09 8.60
C ILE A 100 42.37 -24.68 9.69
N GLY A 101 42.72 -24.93 10.95
CA GLY A 101 41.78 -24.86 12.07
C GLY A 101 40.97 -26.15 12.25
N ASP A 102 40.35 -26.28 13.43
CA ASP A 102 39.48 -27.41 13.79
C ASP A 102 38.37 -26.97 14.78
N GLY A 103 37.49 -27.89 15.17
CA GLY A 103 36.40 -27.66 16.13
C GLY A 103 36.85 -27.34 17.58
N THR A 104 38.14 -27.11 17.82
CA THR A 104 38.72 -26.61 19.07
C THR A 104 39.60 -25.36 18.89
N ARG A 105 39.99 -25.03 17.65
CA ARG A 105 40.85 -23.90 17.28
C ARG A 105 40.48 -23.29 15.92
N SER A 106 39.98 -22.06 15.96
CA SER A 106 39.81 -21.21 14.77
C SER A 106 41.13 -20.98 14.04
N ALA A 107 41.09 -20.96 12.70
CA ALA A 107 42.23 -20.75 11.81
C ALA A 107 42.99 -19.45 12.10
N SER A 108 42.28 -18.35 12.39
CA SER A 108 42.85 -17.05 12.77
C SER A 108 43.52 -17.05 14.14
N SER A 109 43.25 -18.06 14.99
CA SER A 109 43.96 -18.25 16.27
C SER A 109 45.33 -18.94 16.11
N LEU A 110 45.64 -19.48 14.92
CA LEU A 110 46.92 -20.12 14.62
C LEU A 110 48.03 -19.10 14.32
N LEU A 111 47.65 -17.89 13.89
CA LEU A 111 48.50 -16.72 13.60
C LEU A 111 49.55 -16.86 12.49
N ALA A 112 49.92 -18.09 12.11
CA ALA A 112 50.92 -18.39 11.10
C ALA A 112 50.43 -18.14 9.66
N THR A 113 51.38 -17.97 8.73
CA THR A 113 51.10 -17.97 7.29
C THR A 113 51.11 -19.39 6.74
N PHE A 114 50.03 -19.82 6.09
CA PHE A 114 49.94 -21.09 5.39
C PHE A 114 50.14 -20.84 3.88
N PHE A 115 51.01 -21.61 3.23
CA PHE A 115 51.31 -21.48 1.80
C PHE A 115 51.09 -22.84 1.13
N LEU A 116 50.21 -22.92 0.13
CA LEU A 116 49.94 -24.12 -0.66
C LEU A 116 50.38 -23.89 -2.12
N SER A 117 51.37 -24.67 -2.57
CA SER A 117 51.99 -24.52 -3.89
C SER A 117 51.34 -25.36 -4.99
N ALA A 118 50.74 -26.50 -4.63
CA ALA A 118 50.01 -27.40 -5.51
C ALA A 118 49.02 -28.24 -4.68
N GLY A 119 47.84 -28.56 -5.20
CA GLY A 119 47.08 -29.72 -4.73
C GLY A 119 47.86 -30.97 -5.15
N GLY A 120 47.66 -31.40 -6.40
CA GLY A 120 48.38 -32.54 -6.92
C GLY A 120 47.66 -33.17 -8.10
N ALA A 121 47.37 -34.46 -7.98
CA ALA A 121 46.67 -35.24 -8.98
C ALA A 121 45.45 -35.97 -8.38
N GLY A 122 44.32 -35.27 -8.31
CA GLY A 122 43.03 -35.82 -7.87
C GLY A 122 41.96 -34.75 -7.75
N SER A 123 41.07 -34.90 -6.78
CA SER A 123 39.96 -33.99 -6.49
C SER A 123 40.23 -33.19 -5.21
N ASP A 124 41.19 -32.28 -5.26
CA ASP A 124 41.77 -31.69 -4.04
C ASP A 124 40.94 -30.53 -3.48
N SER A 125 40.93 -30.40 -2.14
CA SER A 125 40.13 -29.43 -1.39
C SER A 125 40.91 -28.71 -0.27
N LEU A 126 40.52 -27.45 -0.02
CA LEU A 126 40.97 -26.65 1.12
C LEU A 126 39.79 -26.22 1.99
N GLN A 127 39.86 -26.44 3.30
CA GLN A 127 38.92 -25.93 4.28
C GLN A 127 39.64 -24.99 5.27
N ILE A 128 39.13 -23.78 5.43
CA ILE A 128 39.55 -22.83 6.46
C ILE A 128 38.43 -22.74 7.50
N ASN A 129 38.71 -23.17 8.72
CA ASN A 129 37.73 -23.24 9.79
C ASN A 129 38.00 -22.16 10.84
N ASP A 130 37.27 -21.04 10.78
CA ASP A 130 37.29 -19.96 11.78
C ASP A 130 36.07 -19.99 12.71
N SER A 131 35.28 -21.07 12.68
CA SER A 131 33.92 -21.16 13.25
C SER A 131 33.74 -20.93 14.75
N LEU A 132 34.83 -20.98 15.53
CA LEU A 132 34.79 -20.67 16.97
C LEU A 132 34.98 -19.18 17.29
N GLU A 133 35.20 -18.35 16.27
CA GLU A 133 35.27 -16.91 16.46
C GLU A 133 33.88 -16.33 16.77
N THR A 134 33.86 -15.32 17.62
CA THR A 134 32.64 -14.66 18.13
C THR A 134 32.66 -13.15 17.90
N ALA A 135 33.80 -12.60 17.48
CA ALA A 135 33.96 -11.21 17.09
C ALA A 135 33.92 -11.09 15.57
N GLY A 136 33.11 -10.15 15.08
CA GLY A 136 33.00 -9.83 13.66
C GLY A 136 34.35 -9.47 13.04
N ARG A 137 34.63 -10.03 11.86
CA ARG A 137 35.87 -9.87 11.07
C ARG A 137 35.56 -9.53 9.62
N THR A 138 36.52 -8.87 8.97
CA THR A 138 36.57 -8.76 7.52
C THR A 138 37.61 -9.74 6.98
N TYR A 139 37.22 -10.53 5.98
CA TYR A 139 38.05 -11.46 5.25
C TYR A 139 38.19 -10.98 3.81
N GLU A 140 39.37 -11.10 3.24
CA GLU A 140 39.65 -10.78 1.83
C GLU A 140 40.17 -12.03 1.12
N TYR A 141 39.50 -12.40 0.03
CA TYR A 141 39.91 -13.47 -0.89
C TYR A 141 40.34 -12.85 -2.22
N THR A 142 41.58 -13.13 -2.62
CA THR A 142 42.08 -12.95 -3.99
C THR A 142 42.38 -14.32 -4.58
N ALA A 143 42.56 -14.41 -5.89
CA ALA A 143 42.82 -15.67 -6.60
C ALA A 143 43.90 -16.56 -5.92
N ASP A 144 44.89 -15.96 -5.25
CA ASP A 144 45.96 -16.66 -4.55
C ASP A 144 45.95 -16.53 -3.01
N THR A 145 45.09 -15.72 -2.38
CA THR A 145 45.20 -15.47 -0.92
C THR A 145 43.86 -15.31 -0.20
N ILE A 146 43.74 -15.87 1.01
CA ILE A 146 42.66 -15.58 1.96
C ILE A 146 43.27 -15.00 3.24
N THR A 147 42.87 -13.79 3.63
CA THR A 147 43.40 -13.07 4.79
C THR A 147 42.30 -12.49 5.67
N ALA A 148 42.56 -12.37 6.98
CA ALA A 148 41.73 -11.69 7.96
C ALA A 148 42.60 -11.38 9.21
N PRO A 149 42.10 -10.65 10.23
CA PRO A 149 42.84 -10.45 11.48
C PRO A 149 43.22 -11.78 12.16
N GLY A 150 44.51 -12.15 12.06
CA GLY A 150 45.08 -13.41 12.57
C GLY A 150 45.16 -14.55 11.53
N LEU A 151 44.56 -14.40 10.35
CA LEU A 151 44.52 -15.41 9.29
C LEU A 151 45.35 -14.96 8.08
N SER A 152 46.22 -15.84 7.59
CA SER A 152 47.00 -15.62 6.37
C SER A 152 47.19 -16.95 5.63
N VAL A 153 46.42 -17.17 4.57
CA VAL A 153 46.55 -18.33 3.68
C VAL A 153 46.89 -17.82 2.29
N VAL A 154 47.92 -18.41 1.68
CA VAL A 154 48.33 -18.20 0.30
C VAL A 154 48.20 -19.54 -0.41
N ASN A 155 47.29 -19.65 -1.37
CA ASN A 155 47.10 -20.85 -2.16
C ASN A 155 47.34 -20.52 -3.63
N VAL A 156 48.49 -20.96 -4.18
CA VAL A 156 48.82 -20.89 -5.61
C VAL A 156 48.66 -22.25 -6.33
N GLY A 157 48.27 -23.31 -5.60
CA GLY A 157 48.05 -24.65 -6.15
C GLY A 157 46.72 -24.82 -6.90
N THR A 158 46.58 -25.88 -7.70
CA THR A 158 45.26 -26.30 -8.20
C THR A 158 44.46 -26.96 -7.07
N LEU A 159 43.14 -26.79 -7.09
CA LEU A 159 42.18 -27.43 -6.18
C LEU A 159 40.90 -27.67 -6.98
N GLU A 160 40.71 -28.92 -7.41
CA GLU A 160 39.66 -29.35 -8.31
C GLU A 160 38.30 -29.48 -7.61
N PHE A 161 38.31 -29.63 -6.27
CA PHE A 161 37.12 -29.63 -5.42
C PHE A 161 36.90 -28.28 -4.68
N GLY A 162 37.84 -27.34 -4.82
CA GLY A 162 37.69 -25.94 -4.40
C GLY A 162 38.02 -25.63 -2.94
N ILE A 163 37.49 -24.52 -2.44
CA ILE A 163 37.76 -23.95 -1.12
C ILE A 163 36.45 -23.82 -0.32
N THR A 164 36.46 -24.19 0.96
CA THR A 164 35.39 -23.90 1.92
C THR A 164 35.93 -23.03 3.05
N VAL A 165 35.24 -21.93 3.38
CA VAL A 165 35.55 -21.10 4.55
C VAL A 165 34.37 -21.08 5.50
N LEU A 166 34.61 -21.48 6.75
CA LEU A 166 33.62 -21.45 7.84
C LEU A 166 33.91 -20.24 8.72
N LEU A 167 32.99 -19.28 8.73
CA LEU A 167 33.12 -18.03 9.47
C LEU A 167 32.61 -18.19 10.92
N GLY A 168 32.85 -17.16 11.73
CA GLY A 168 32.44 -17.16 13.13
C GLY A 168 31.00 -16.69 13.34
N SER A 169 30.51 -16.83 14.57
CA SER A 169 29.19 -16.33 14.99
C SER A 169 29.09 -14.79 15.12
N GLY A 170 30.11 -14.07 14.64
CA GLY A 170 30.16 -12.61 14.61
C GLY A 170 29.29 -12.01 13.49
N ALA A 171 29.36 -10.69 13.33
CA ALA A 171 28.90 -10.04 12.10
C ALA A 171 30.11 -9.91 11.17
N ASP A 172 30.28 -10.90 10.29
CA ASP A 172 31.44 -11.07 9.42
C ASP A 172 31.19 -10.46 8.03
N THR A 173 32.26 -10.04 7.36
CA THR A 173 32.26 -9.56 5.97
C THR A 173 33.28 -10.35 5.16
N PHE A 174 32.85 -11.06 4.13
CA PHE A 174 33.72 -11.83 3.23
C PHE A 174 33.77 -11.18 1.84
N ASN A 175 34.91 -10.64 1.45
CA ASN A 175 35.12 -9.96 0.16
C ASN A 175 35.87 -10.89 -0.81
N VAL A 176 35.22 -11.32 -1.89
CA VAL A 176 35.82 -12.07 -2.99
C VAL A 176 36.26 -11.10 -4.08
N LEU A 177 37.50 -10.64 -4.00
CA LEU A 177 38.10 -9.67 -4.93
C LEU A 177 38.58 -10.35 -6.23
N SER A 178 38.91 -11.65 -6.17
CA SER A 178 39.22 -12.50 -7.31
C SER A 178 39.18 -13.98 -6.90
N SER A 179 38.94 -14.89 -7.85
CA SER A 179 38.91 -16.33 -7.61
C SER A 179 39.43 -17.13 -8.81
N ARG A 180 40.09 -18.26 -8.53
CA ARG A 180 40.46 -19.29 -9.53
C ARG A 180 40.08 -20.71 -9.09
N HIS A 181 39.26 -20.77 -8.04
CA HIS A 181 38.70 -21.99 -7.45
C HIS A 181 37.25 -21.72 -7.10
N THR A 182 36.41 -22.75 -7.25
CA THR A 182 35.07 -22.73 -6.67
C THR A 182 35.20 -22.51 -5.16
N LEU A 183 34.40 -21.59 -4.61
CA LEU A 183 34.39 -21.17 -3.22
C LEU A 183 33.04 -21.48 -2.57
N ALA A 184 33.05 -22.00 -1.34
CA ALA A 184 31.92 -22.01 -0.44
C ALA A 184 32.21 -21.17 0.80
N VAL A 185 31.28 -20.30 1.20
CA VAL A 185 31.33 -19.50 2.41
C VAL A 185 30.15 -19.92 3.31
N GLU A 186 30.46 -20.54 4.45
CA GLU A 186 29.50 -20.93 5.48
C GLU A 186 29.57 -19.89 6.61
N THR A 187 28.57 -19.03 6.77
CA THR A 187 28.69 -17.87 7.68
C THR A 187 28.34 -18.14 9.15
N ASN A 188 27.70 -19.28 9.46
CA ASN A 188 27.55 -19.84 10.82
C ASN A 188 27.02 -18.84 11.89
N GLY A 189 25.76 -18.42 11.74
CA GLY A 189 25.13 -17.44 12.65
C GLY A 189 25.43 -16.00 12.25
N GLY A 190 25.04 -15.03 13.09
CA GLY A 190 25.36 -13.61 12.85
C GLY A 190 24.54 -12.91 11.77
N ALA A 191 24.97 -11.69 11.42
CA ALA A 191 24.42 -10.84 10.37
C ALA A 191 25.55 -10.41 9.45
N ASN A 192 25.73 -11.16 8.36
CA ASN A 192 26.95 -11.17 7.58
C ASN A 192 26.79 -10.52 6.22
N VAL A 193 27.91 -10.18 5.59
CA VAL A 193 27.96 -9.65 4.23
C VAL A 193 28.92 -10.49 3.40
N VAL A 194 28.47 -11.02 2.27
CA VAL A 194 29.37 -11.61 1.26
C VAL A 194 29.34 -10.72 0.02
N ARG A 195 30.47 -10.08 -0.29
CA ARG A 195 30.66 -9.29 -1.51
C ARG A 195 31.48 -10.12 -2.49
N VAL A 196 31.01 -10.22 -3.73
CA VAL A 196 31.70 -10.88 -4.84
C VAL A 196 31.95 -9.84 -5.94
N GLY A 197 33.20 -9.71 -6.34
CA GLY A 197 33.68 -8.58 -7.13
C GLY A 197 34.07 -7.38 -6.28
N SER A 198 34.44 -6.29 -6.95
CA SER A 198 34.78 -5.02 -6.29
C SER A 198 34.73 -3.85 -7.26
N ALA A 199 34.41 -2.65 -6.77
CA ALA A 199 34.52 -1.39 -7.51
C ALA A 199 35.91 -1.02 -8.08
N ALA A 200 36.94 -1.87 -7.90
CA ALA A 200 38.25 -1.71 -8.53
C ALA A 200 38.50 -2.67 -9.71
N ALA A 201 37.72 -3.75 -9.84
CA ALA A 201 37.99 -4.85 -10.77
C ALA A 201 36.76 -5.61 -11.31
N GLY A 202 35.54 -5.28 -10.84
CA GLY A 202 34.31 -6.00 -11.14
C GLY A 202 34.33 -7.45 -10.64
N LEU A 203 33.53 -8.31 -11.26
CA LEU A 203 33.59 -9.78 -11.14
C LEU A 203 34.51 -10.42 -12.19
N ASN A 204 35.07 -9.65 -13.13
CA ASN A 204 36.01 -10.13 -14.17
C ASN A 204 37.18 -11.01 -13.67
N GLN A 205 37.61 -10.83 -12.42
CA GLN A 205 38.69 -11.61 -11.80
C GLN A 205 38.19 -12.79 -10.94
N VAL A 206 36.87 -13.00 -10.87
CA VAL A 206 36.20 -14.14 -10.24
C VAL A 206 35.88 -15.13 -11.35
N LEU A 207 36.64 -16.24 -11.43
CA LEU A 207 36.57 -17.16 -12.58
C LEU A 207 35.70 -18.39 -12.33
N GLU A 208 35.33 -18.64 -11.07
CA GLU A 208 34.74 -19.89 -10.59
C GLU A 208 33.55 -19.63 -9.64
N ASN A 209 32.69 -20.63 -9.46
CA ASN A 209 31.45 -20.51 -8.69
C ASN A 209 31.67 -20.08 -7.23
N VAL A 210 30.73 -19.29 -6.70
CA VAL A 210 30.69 -18.88 -5.30
C VAL A 210 29.37 -19.36 -4.67
N PHE A 211 29.47 -20.15 -3.61
CA PHE A 211 28.35 -20.65 -2.82
C PHE A 211 28.31 -19.94 -1.46
N VAL A 212 27.12 -19.52 -1.03
CA VAL A 212 26.90 -18.82 0.25
C VAL A 212 25.78 -19.52 1.03
N ASP A 213 26.10 -20.01 2.22
CA ASP A 213 25.16 -20.62 3.18
C ASP A 213 25.35 -19.89 4.52
N ALA A 214 24.27 -19.44 5.17
CA ALA A 214 24.41 -18.72 6.45
C ALA A 214 24.42 -19.66 7.67
N ASP A 215 24.09 -20.95 7.45
CA ASP A 215 23.93 -22.04 8.44
C ASP A 215 23.34 -21.55 9.77
N GLY A 216 22.09 -21.05 9.71
CA GLY A 216 21.36 -20.53 10.87
C GLY A 216 21.63 -19.06 11.23
N GLY A 217 22.44 -18.36 10.42
CA GLY A 217 22.63 -16.91 10.47
C GLY A 217 21.71 -16.13 9.54
N THR A 218 22.13 -14.91 9.21
CA THR A 218 21.54 -14.09 8.15
C THR A 218 22.64 -13.49 7.28
N VAL A 219 22.39 -13.33 5.97
CA VAL A 219 23.40 -12.85 5.02
C VAL A 219 22.85 -11.81 4.03
N THR A 220 23.62 -10.74 3.82
CA THR A 220 23.50 -9.86 2.66
C THR A 220 24.48 -10.31 1.59
N VAL A 221 24.02 -10.54 0.37
CA VAL A 221 24.87 -10.87 -0.78
C VAL A 221 24.98 -9.65 -1.68
N ILE A 222 26.20 -9.31 -2.11
CA ILE A 222 26.47 -8.20 -3.03
C ILE A 222 27.30 -8.76 -4.20
N ALA A 223 26.76 -8.70 -5.42
CA ALA A 223 27.56 -8.83 -6.64
C ALA A 223 27.96 -7.43 -7.10
N ASP A 224 29.25 -7.13 -7.16
CA ASP A 224 29.81 -5.80 -7.42
C ASP A 224 30.63 -5.79 -8.71
N ASP A 225 29.96 -5.52 -9.84
CA ASP A 225 30.56 -5.46 -11.18
C ASP A 225 30.82 -4.04 -11.68
N THR A 226 30.80 -3.06 -10.78
CA THR A 226 30.86 -1.61 -11.09
C THR A 226 32.11 -1.12 -11.80
N ALA A 227 33.04 -2.01 -12.17
CA ALA A 227 34.21 -1.70 -12.98
C ALA A 227 34.31 -2.51 -14.29
N ASP A 228 33.33 -3.35 -14.63
CA ASP A 228 33.16 -3.84 -16.00
C ASP A 228 32.68 -2.70 -16.91
N ALA A 229 32.98 -2.79 -18.20
CA ALA A 229 32.52 -1.91 -19.27
C ALA A 229 32.00 -2.69 -20.49
N THR A 230 31.88 -4.01 -20.36
CA THR A 230 31.26 -4.92 -21.32
C THR A 230 29.81 -5.17 -20.93
N ALA A 231 28.98 -5.50 -21.92
CA ALA A 231 27.54 -5.65 -21.75
C ALA A 231 27.18 -7.11 -21.41
N ASP A 232 26.58 -7.33 -20.25
CA ASP A 232 26.31 -8.65 -19.70
C ASP A 232 24.84 -9.10 -19.75
N ALA A 233 24.64 -10.41 -19.79
CA ALA A 233 23.32 -11.05 -19.84
C ALA A 233 22.97 -11.67 -18.48
N VAL A 234 22.71 -10.81 -17.50
CA VAL A 234 22.55 -11.15 -16.10
C VAL A 234 21.22 -11.86 -15.83
N ASN A 235 21.28 -13.03 -15.20
CA ASN A 235 20.12 -13.82 -14.81
C ASN A 235 20.09 -13.97 -13.28
N VAL A 236 19.10 -13.33 -12.65
CA VAL A 236 18.84 -13.40 -11.21
C VAL A 236 17.60 -14.25 -10.97
N SER A 237 17.73 -15.35 -10.24
CA SER A 237 16.61 -16.28 -10.04
C SER A 237 16.49 -16.81 -8.62
N SER A 238 15.28 -17.18 -8.21
CA SER A 238 15.05 -17.86 -6.92
C SER A 238 13.96 -18.93 -7.03
N PHE A 239 14.37 -20.20 -6.92
CA PHE A 239 13.48 -21.35 -7.07
C PHE A 239 13.75 -22.41 -6.01
N ASN A 240 12.70 -22.85 -5.30
CA ASN A 240 12.78 -23.91 -4.26
C ASN A 240 13.81 -23.61 -3.16
N PHE A 241 13.85 -22.35 -2.71
CA PHE A 241 14.79 -21.79 -1.73
C PHE A 241 16.25 -21.62 -2.18
N THR A 242 16.62 -22.02 -3.41
CA THR A 242 17.94 -21.69 -3.97
C THR A 242 17.83 -20.42 -4.80
N GLY A 243 18.68 -19.43 -4.51
CA GLY A 243 18.86 -18.22 -5.30
C GLY A 243 20.15 -18.25 -6.10
N THR A 244 20.15 -17.61 -7.27
CA THR A 244 21.29 -17.59 -8.21
C THR A 244 21.46 -16.21 -8.84
N VAL A 245 22.71 -15.75 -8.96
CA VAL A 245 23.13 -14.70 -9.91
C VAL A 245 24.12 -15.33 -10.90
N ALA A 246 23.85 -15.18 -12.19
CA ALA A 246 24.66 -15.71 -13.28
C ALA A 246 24.78 -14.68 -14.41
N GLY A 247 25.86 -14.72 -15.19
CA GLY A 247 26.00 -13.89 -16.40
C GLY A 247 26.88 -12.64 -16.25
N LEU A 248 27.27 -12.27 -15.03
CA LEU A 248 28.30 -11.24 -14.71
C LEU A 248 29.74 -11.78 -14.82
N PHE A 249 29.89 -13.11 -14.85
CA PHE A 249 31.18 -13.78 -15.00
C PHE A 249 30.93 -15.23 -15.46
N ALA A 250 32.02 -15.97 -15.72
CA ALA A 250 31.95 -17.35 -16.20
C ALA A 250 31.31 -18.34 -15.20
N GLY A 251 31.37 -18.02 -13.91
CA GLY A 251 30.75 -18.79 -12.83
C GLY A 251 29.38 -18.25 -12.42
N THR A 252 28.90 -18.70 -11.26
CA THR A 252 27.64 -18.28 -10.68
C THR A 252 27.79 -18.02 -9.18
N ILE A 253 26.99 -17.09 -8.65
CA ILE A 253 26.79 -16.91 -7.21
C ILE A 253 25.51 -17.65 -6.83
N THR A 254 25.59 -18.60 -5.90
CA THR A 254 24.45 -19.38 -5.41
C THR A 254 24.28 -19.20 -3.91
N TYR A 255 23.05 -18.99 -3.44
CA TYR A 255 22.75 -18.72 -2.03
C TYR A 255 21.41 -19.33 -1.58
N ASP A 256 21.22 -19.51 -0.27
CA ASP A 256 19.91 -19.88 0.31
C ASP A 256 19.04 -18.64 0.54
N VAL A 257 17.85 -18.59 -0.06
CA VAL A 257 16.96 -17.41 0.04
C VAL A 257 16.29 -17.29 1.41
N ARG A 258 16.29 -18.34 2.24
CA ARG A 258 15.64 -18.37 3.56
C ARG A 258 16.44 -17.60 4.61
N GLU A 259 17.74 -17.45 4.38
CA GLU A 259 18.69 -16.81 5.27
C GLU A 259 19.21 -15.48 4.71
N LEU A 260 18.90 -15.19 3.43
CA LEU A 260 19.15 -13.90 2.81
C LEU A 260 18.34 -12.79 3.51
N THR A 261 18.98 -11.65 3.79
CA THR A 261 18.29 -10.41 4.20
C THR A 261 18.14 -9.45 3.02
N ARG A 262 19.17 -9.36 2.19
CA ARG A 262 19.23 -8.48 1.02
C ARG A 262 20.16 -9.06 -0.06
N LEU A 263 19.74 -8.98 -1.32
CA LEU A 263 20.62 -9.13 -2.48
C LEU A 263 20.77 -7.77 -3.17
N ASP A 264 22.01 -7.34 -3.37
CA ASP A 264 22.36 -6.26 -4.30
C ASP A 264 23.14 -6.83 -5.47
N VAL A 265 22.77 -6.46 -6.70
CA VAL A 265 23.50 -6.77 -7.93
C VAL A 265 23.83 -5.46 -8.61
N LEU A 266 25.11 -5.16 -8.76
CA LEU A 266 25.62 -3.92 -9.35
C LEU A 266 26.27 -4.26 -10.70
N GLY A 267 25.71 -3.75 -11.79
CA GLY A 267 26.31 -3.79 -13.13
C GLY A 267 27.43 -2.77 -13.31
N GLY A 268 27.91 -2.68 -14.56
CA GLY A 268 29.12 -1.95 -14.92
C GLY A 268 28.88 -0.61 -15.61
N SER A 269 29.68 -0.35 -16.64
CA SER A 269 29.46 0.69 -17.65
C SER A 269 29.05 0.11 -19.03
N GLY A 270 28.57 -1.14 -19.03
CA GLY A 270 28.03 -1.83 -20.20
C GLY A 270 26.54 -1.54 -20.37
N GLY A 271 25.96 -1.93 -21.52
CA GLY A 271 24.49 -1.95 -21.66
C GLY A 271 23.97 -3.33 -21.24
N ASP A 272 23.84 -3.53 -19.94
CA ASP A 272 23.58 -4.82 -19.31
C ASP A 272 22.10 -5.22 -19.40
N THR A 273 21.80 -6.52 -19.36
CA THR A 273 20.44 -7.06 -19.42
C THR A 273 20.14 -7.97 -18.23
N PHE A 274 19.45 -7.43 -17.22
CA PHE A 274 19.05 -8.10 -15.98
C PHE A 274 17.68 -8.78 -16.09
N SER A 275 17.65 -10.12 -16.16
CA SER A 275 16.42 -10.90 -16.08
C SER A 275 16.15 -11.41 -14.65
N TYR A 276 14.98 -11.10 -14.08
CA TYR A 276 14.54 -11.55 -12.75
C TYR A 276 13.35 -12.53 -12.81
N ALA A 277 13.46 -13.66 -12.11
CA ALA A 277 12.38 -14.64 -11.97
C ALA A 277 12.38 -15.34 -10.59
N SER A 278 11.22 -15.49 -9.96
CA SER A 278 11.12 -16.11 -8.62
C SER A 278 9.84 -16.91 -8.40
N ASN A 279 9.89 -17.96 -7.57
CA ASN A 279 8.68 -18.56 -6.98
C ASN A 279 8.58 -18.42 -5.45
N THR A 280 9.50 -17.64 -4.86
CA THR A 280 9.61 -17.41 -3.41
C THR A 280 10.28 -16.05 -3.16
N VAL A 281 9.54 -14.94 -3.29
CA VAL A 281 10.04 -13.62 -2.87
C VAL A 281 9.64 -13.39 -1.41
N THR A 282 10.61 -13.32 -0.51
CA THR A 282 10.43 -13.02 0.92
C THR A 282 11.42 -11.99 1.45
N THR A 283 12.33 -11.51 0.60
CA THR A 283 13.54 -10.75 0.94
C THR A 283 13.75 -9.62 -0.07
N ALA A 284 14.50 -8.59 0.30
CA ALA A 284 14.72 -7.43 -0.58
C ALA A 284 15.76 -7.74 -1.66
N VAL A 285 15.48 -7.36 -2.91
CA VAL A 285 16.40 -7.50 -4.04
C VAL A 285 16.53 -6.14 -4.74
N SER A 286 17.75 -5.71 -4.99
CA SER A 286 18.06 -4.50 -5.74
C SER A 286 18.98 -4.83 -6.90
N LEU A 287 18.59 -4.48 -8.12
CA LEU A 287 19.41 -4.58 -9.33
C LEU A 287 19.75 -3.15 -9.77
N PHE A 288 21.02 -2.88 -9.98
CA PHE A 288 21.56 -1.59 -10.40
C PHE A 288 22.29 -1.79 -11.74
N GLY A 289 21.97 -0.97 -12.73
CA GLY A 289 22.59 -1.00 -14.06
C GLY A 289 23.99 -0.41 -14.02
N GLY A 290 24.07 0.91 -13.86
CA GLY A 290 25.31 1.62 -13.59
C GLY A 290 25.49 2.80 -14.53
N LEU A 291 26.26 2.61 -15.59
CA LEU A 291 26.35 3.55 -16.71
C LEU A 291 26.11 2.78 -18.03
N GLY A 292 25.47 3.41 -19.02
CA GLY A 292 25.18 2.76 -20.30
C GLY A 292 23.69 2.44 -20.45
N ASP A 293 23.25 2.05 -21.65
CA ASP A 293 21.84 1.79 -21.93
C ASP A 293 21.45 0.38 -21.45
N ASP A 294 20.92 0.26 -20.23
CA ASP A 294 20.62 -1.01 -19.56
C ASP A 294 19.20 -1.57 -19.86
N GLN A 295 18.94 -2.84 -19.52
CA GLN A 295 17.64 -3.47 -19.66
C GLN A 295 17.29 -4.39 -18.47
N PHE A 296 16.14 -4.17 -17.83
CA PHE A 296 15.62 -4.99 -16.72
C PHE A 296 14.37 -5.75 -17.15
N VAL A 297 14.32 -7.07 -17.02
CA VAL A 297 13.21 -7.92 -17.48
C VAL A 297 12.62 -8.73 -16.32
N LEU A 298 11.35 -8.48 -15.98
CA LEU A 298 10.61 -9.27 -14.98
C LEU A 298 9.75 -10.33 -15.69
N VAL A 299 10.12 -11.61 -15.55
CA VAL A 299 9.63 -12.71 -16.43
C VAL A 299 8.49 -13.54 -15.83
N ALA A 300 8.49 -13.73 -14.51
CA ALA A 300 7.36 -14.26 -13.73
C ALA A 300 7.68 -14.21 -12.23
N SER A 301 6.68 -13.91 -11.39
CA SER A 301 6.70 -14.34 -9.99
C SER A 301 5.37 -14.99 -9.57
N SER A 302 5.44 -16.18 -8.95
CA SER A 302 4.25 -16.87 -8.46
C SER A 302 4.49 -17.44 -7.06
N GLY A 303 3.81 -16.86 -6.07
CA GLY A 303 3.97 -17.17 -4.66
C GLY A 303 4.81 -16.11 -3.93
N VAL A 304 4.11 -15.17 -3.27
CA VAL A 304 4.71 -14.20 -2.34
C VAL A 304 3.89 -14.23 -1.07
N GLY A 305 4.58 -14.37 0.06
CA GLY A 305 4.03 -14.21 1.40
C GLY A 305 4.91 -13.22 2.15
N GLY A 306 4.38 -12.02 2.42
CA GLY A 306 5.14 -10.87 2.91
C GLY A 306 5.12 -9.71 1.92
N THR A 307 5.68 -8.58 2.31
CA THR A 307 5.81 -7.35 1.49
C THR A 307 7.28 -7.07 1.16
N PRO A 308 7.93 -7.88 0.29
CA PRO A 308 9.29 -7.62 -0.15
C PRO A 308 9.31 -6.43 -1.13
N THR A 309 10.42 -5.71 -1.14
CA THR A 309 10.72 -4.67 -2.14
C THR A 309 11.64 -5.24 -3.20
N LEU A 310 11.22 -5.16 -4.47
CA LEU A 310 12.08 -5.37 -5.64
C LEU A 310 12.43 -3.99 -6.19
N ALA A 311 13.71 -3.65 -6.20
CA ALA A 311 14.20 -2.39 -6.75
C ALA A 311 14.99 -2.62 -8.04
N PHE A 312 14.64 -1.88 -9.09
CA PHE A 312 15.50 -1.67 -10.25
C PHE A 312 16.00 -0.22 -10.21
N ASP A 313 17.26 -0.01 -10.56
CA ASP A 313 17.96 1.27 -10.62
C ASP A 313 18.74 1.27 -11.93
N GLY A 314 18.40 2.14 -12.86
CA GLY A 314 19.10 2.28 -14.13
C GLY A 314 20.51 2.81 -13.92
N GLY A 315 20.62 4.13 -13.79
CA GLY A 315 21.86 4.81 -13.44
C GLY A 315 22.08 6.06 -14.28
N GLU A 316 23.12 6.06 -15.11
CA GLU A 316 23.28 7.02 -16.21
C GLU A 316 23.17 6.29 -17.56
N GLY A 317 22.02 6.39 -18.25
CA GLY A 317 21.72 5.53 -19.41
C GLY A 317 20.37 5.78 -20.06
N ASN A 318 20.09 5.21 -21.24
CA ASN A 318 18.72 5.18 -21.78
C ASN A 318 18.08 3.82 -21.45
N ASP A 319 17.77 3.63 -20.17
CA ASP A 319 17.53 2.30 -19.60
C ASP A 319 16.13 1.76 -19.85
N ARG A 320 15.97 0.44 -19.91
CA ARG A 320 14.72 -0.20 -20.34
C ARG A 320 14.18 -1.20 -19.33
N PHE A 321 13.04 -0.90 -18.73
CA PHE A 321 12.38 -1.74 -17.73
C PHE A 321 11.20 -2.51 -18.35
N ASP A 322 11.39 -3.77 -18.73
CA ASP A 322 10.39 -4.68 -19.28
C ASP A 322 9.70 -5.54 -18.21
N VAL A 323 8.49 -5.18 -17.79
CA VAL A 323 7.63 -6.05 -16.96
C VAL A 323 6.77 -6.91 -17.88
N ILE A 324 7.28 -8.07 -18.32
CA ILE A 324 6.68 -8.88 -19.38
C ILE A 324 6.45 -10.33 -18.89
N GLY A 325 5.24 -10.58 -18.38
CA GLY A 325 4.70 -11.93 -18.20
C GLY A 325 4.45 -12.35 -16.76
N GLY A 326 3.29 -13.00 -16.55
CA GLY A 326 2.88 -13.53 -15.26
C GLY A 326 2.15 -12.52 -14.36
N VAL A 327 1.40 -13.05 -13.40
CA VAL A 327 0.70 -12.24 -12.39
C VAL A 327 1.74 -11.58 -11.49
N VAL A 328 1.86 -10.25 -11.52
CA VAL A 328 2.56 -9.53 -10.44
C VAL A 328 1.79 -9.80 -9.13
N PRO A 329 2.39 -10.43 -8.12
CA PRO A 329 1.67 -10.81 -6.91
C PRO A 329 1.13 -9.59 -6.16
N ALA A 330 -0.12 -9.66 -5.72
CA ALA A 330 -0.70 -8.63 -4.86
C ALA A 330 0.15 -8.46 -3.59
N GLY A 331 0.73 -7.26 -3.40
CA GLY A 331 1.60 -6.94 -2.27
C GLY A 331 3.11 -6.87 -2.57
N LEU A 332 3.56 -7.13 -3.81
CA LEU A 332 4.92 -6.80 -4.21
C LEU A 332 5.08 -5.28 -4.37
N ALA A 333 6.03 -4.68 -3.66
CA ALA A 333 6.46 -3.30 -3.92
C ALA A 333 7.57 -3.32 -4.98
N LEU A 334 7.22 -2.99 -6.23
CA LEU A 334 8.19 -2.72 -7.28
C LEU A 334 8.57 -1.24 -7.24
N LEU A 335 9.86 -0.96 -7.03
CA LEU A 335 10.48 0.35 -7.10
C LEU A 335 11.34 0.40 -8.37
N ILE A 336 11.10 1.38 -9.24
CA ILE A 336 11.93 1.62 -10.42
C ILE A 336 12.49 3.03 -10.33
N ARG A 337 13.81 3.13 -10.42
CA ARG A 337 14.60 4.36 -10.60
C ARG A 337 15.26 4.25 -11.98
N GLY A 338 15.06 5.26 -12.83
CA GLY A 338 15.70 5.36 -14.15
C GLY A 338 17.06 6.03 -14.02
N GLY A 339 17.17 7.26 -14.50
CA GLY A 339 18.33 8.13 -14.28
C GLY A 339 18.05 9.61 -14.55
N ASP A 340 19.06 10.33 -15.06
CA ASP A 340 18.98 11.74 -15.47
C ASP A 340 18.80 11.90 -17.01
N ASP A 341 18.16 10.90 -17.64
CA ASP A 341 18.31 10.50 -19.04
C ASP A 341 17.01 9.85 -19.60
N THR A 342 17.05 9.10 -20.72
CA THR A 342 15.82 8.72 -21.48
C THR A 342 15.45 7.24 -21.32
N ASP A 343 14.93 6.89 -20.15
CA ASP A 343 14.45 5.53 -19.84
C ASP A 343 13.23 5.05 -20.68
N LEU A 344 12.89 3.77 -20.59
CA LEU A 344 11.71 3.11 -21.18
C LEU A 344 11.17 1.94 -20.31
N LEU A 345 10.12 2.18 -19.53
CA LEU A 345 9.37 1.16 -18.78
C LEU A 345 8.19 0.59 -19.59
N ASN A 346 8.31 -0.63 -20.10
CA ASN A 346 7.22 -1.37 -20.73
C ASN A 346 6.43 -2.18 -19.69
N LEU A 347 5.12 -1.94 -19.57
CA LEU A 347 4.25 -2.67 -18.63
C LEU A 347 3.31 -3.63 -19.36
N GLY A 348 3.56 -4.94 -19.20
CA GLY A 348 2.76 -6.05 -19.72
C GLY A 348 1.76 -6.61 -18.70
N ALA A 349 0.55 -6.02 -18.65
CA ALA A 349 -0.66 -6.55 -17.98
C ALA A 349 -0.51 -7.26 -16.60
N PRO A 350 -0.19 -6.53 -15.51
CA PRO A 350 -0.30 -7.06 -14.16
C PRO A 350 -1.76 -7.09 -13.66
N THR A 351 -2.32 -8.27 -13.42
CA THR A 351 -3.62 -8.40 -12.74
C THR A 351 -3.47 -8.28 -11.22
N GLY A 352 -3.79 -7.10 -10.67
CA GLY A 352 -4.05 -6.94 -9.23
C GLY A 352 -2.88 -6.54 -8.32
N GLY A 353 -1.87 -5.84 -8.85
CA GLY A 353 -0.78 -5.23 -8.07
C GLY A 353 -0.54 -3.77 -8.45
N THR A 354 -0.02 -2.98 -7.51
CA THR A 354 0.38 -1.58 -7.74
C THR A 354 1.87 -1.53 -8.08
N ALA A 355 2.25 -0.76 -9.11
CA ALA A 355 3.65 -0.46 -9.42
C ALA A 355 3.95 1.01 -9.08
N THR A 356 5.06 1.26 -8.38
CA THR A 356 5.47 2.60 -7.97
C THR A 356 6.77 2.97 -8.68
N VAL A 357 6.71 4.02 -9.51
CA VAL A 357 7.87 4.49 -10.28
C VAL A 357 8.39 5.77 -9.61
N THR A 358 9.71 5.85 -9.39
CA THR A 358 10.34 6.93 -8.64
C THR A 358 11.67 7.29 -9.30
N HIS A 359 11.71 8.35 -10.11
CA HIS A 359 12.98 8.83 -10.66
C HIS A 359 13.78 9.56 -9.56
N ALA A 360 15.10 9.58 -9.70
CA ALA A 360 16.02 10.03 -8.64
C ALA A 360 16.57 11.45 -8.87
N ALA A 361 16.65 11.91 -10.12
CA ALA A 361 16.87 13.31 -10.52
C ALA A 361 16.46 13.52 -12.01
N ARG A 362 17.02 14.54 -12.69
CA ARG A 362 16.36 15.37 -13.73
C ARG A 362 16.31 14.76 -15.14
N GLY A 363 15.90 13.50 -15.24
CA GLY A 363 15.74 12.76 -16.50
C GLY A 363 14.44 12.96 -17.27
N ARG A 364 14.38 12.29 -18.42
CA ARG A 364 13.27 12.21 -19.40
C ARG A 364 12.84 10.75 -19.67
N GLY A 365 12.47 10.00 -18.63
CA GLY A 365 12.01 8.61 -18.79
C GLY A 365 10.82 8.44 -19.76
N THR A 366 10.52 7.21 -20.15
CA THR A 366 9.36 6.81 -20.99
C THR A 366 8.66 5.65 -20.30
N VAL A 367 7.33 5.56 -20.36
CA VAL A 367 6.57 4.41 -19.83
C VAL A 367 5.52 3.99 -20.87
N GLN A 368 5.57 2.77 -21.36
CA GLN A 368 4.64 2.23 -22.35
C GLN A 368 3.69 1.21 -21.68
N PRO A 369 2.50 1.65 -21.21
CA PRO A 369 1.48 0.75 -20.69
C PRO A 369 0.76 0.02 -21.82
N THR A 370 0.76 -1.32 -21.77
CA THR A 370 -0.16 -2.13 -22.57
C THR A 370 -1.58 -2.08 -21.98
N THR A 371 -2.60 -2.44 -22.77
CA THR A 371 -4.02 -2.33 -22.37
C THR A 371 -4.34 -3.14 -21.10
N GLY A 372 -4.82 -2.47 -20.05
CA GLY A 372 -5.38 -3.13 -18.84
C GLY A 372 -4.65 -2.89 -17.51
N VAL A 373 -3.76 -1.90 -17.40
CA VAL A 373 -3.04 -1.57 -16.15
C VAL A 373 -3.86 -0.65 -15.23
N THR A 374 -4.00 -1.00 -13.94
CA THR A 374 -4.57 -0.15 -12.88
C THR A 374 -4.04 -0.52 -11.48
N PRO A 375 -3.54 0.43 -10.65
CA PRO A 375 -3.05 1.78 -10.95
C PRO A 375 -1.52 1.80 -11.17
N VAL A 376 -1.02 2.86 -11.82
CA VAL A 376 0.40 3.23 -11.83
C VAL A 376 0.55 4.48 -10.96
N ASP A 377 1.49 4.47 -10.02
CA ASP A 377 1.67 5.53 -9.02
C ASP A 377 3.06 6.17 -9.18
N PHE A 378 3.09 7.51 -9.26
CA PHE A 378 4.30 8.32 -9.44
C PHE A 378 4.49 9.21 -8.22
N SER A 379 5.40 8.84 -7.32
CA SER A 379 5.66 9.56 -6.06
C SER A 379 6.65 10.73 -6.22
N ASN A 380 7.53 10.66 -7.22
CA ASN A 380 8.42 11.76 -7.65
C ASN A 380 8.24 11.96 -9.16
N LEU A 381 7.74 13.14 -9.55
CA LEU A 381 7.48 13.50 -10.96
C LEU A 381 8.69 14.17 -11.62
N GLU A 382 9.46 13.37 -12.35
CA GLU A 382 10.39 13.85 -13.38
C GLU A 382 10.02 13.25 -14.74
N GLY A 383 10.67 13.68 -15.82
CA GLY A 383 10.04 13.89 -17.15
C GLY A 383 9.58 12.66 -17.94
N VAL A 384 8.62 11.90 -17.44
CA VAL A 384 8.12 10.67 -18.07
C VAL A 384 7.39 10.94 -19.41
N ARG A 385 7.54 10.05 -20.40
CA ARG A 385 6.82 9.98 -21.70
C ARG A 385 5.87 8.76 -21.71
N LEU A 386 4.56 8.92 -21.48
CA LEU A 386 3.62 7.77 -21.51
C LEU A 386 3.26 7.31 -22.94
N ASP A 387 3.93 6.29 -23.50
CA ASP A 387 3.67 5.75 -24.84
C ASP A 387 2.57 4.65 -24.84
N GLY A 388 1.32 5.04 -24.54
CA GLY A 388 0.15 4.15 -24.62
C GLY A 388 -1.17 4.84 -24.26
N SER A 389 -2.24 4.06 -24.12
CA SER A 389 -3.55 4.51 -23.63
C SER A 389 -3.84 3.88 -22.26
N PRO A 390 -3.33 4.46 -21.16
CA PRO A 390 -3.60 3.95 -19.81
C PRO A 390 -5.08 4.06 -19.44
N GLY A 391 -5.52 3.31 -18.43
CA GLY A 391 -6.85 3.46 -17.84
C GLY A 391 -6.93 4.78 -17.08
N THR A 392 -6.44 4.76 -15.85
CA THR A 392 -6.26 5.95 -15.00
C THR A 392 -4.77 6.26 -14.84
N VAL A 393 -4.40 7.54 -14.89
CA VAL A 393 -3.06 8.06 -14.56
C VAL A 393 -3.16 8.94 -13.32
N ILE A 394 -2.24 8.80 -12.37
CA ILE A 394 -2.18 9.59 -11.14
C ILE A 394 -0.80 10.24 -11.04
N PHE A 395 -0.76 11.57 -10.96
CA PHE A 395 0.46 12.36 -10.82
C PHE A 395 0.50 12.94 -9.39
N ASN A 396 1.46 12.59 -8.54
CA ASN A 396 1.62 13.23 -7.23
C ASN A 396 2.71 14.32 -7.30
N LEU A 397 2.33 15.58 -7.06
CA LEU A 397 3.29 16.68 -7.05
C LEU A 397 4.23 16.59 -5.84
N PRO A 398 5.50 17.01 -5.94
CA PRO A 398 6.43 17.04 -4.81
C PRO A 398 5.92 17.92 -3.67
N ALA A 399 6.29 17.59 -2.43
CA ALA A 399 5.93 18.33 -1.21
C ALA A 399 6.61 19.72 -1.04
N THR A 400 6.99 20.35 -2.15
CA THR A 400 7.51 21.72 -2.26
C THR A 400 6.57 22.52 -3.17
N PRO A 401 6.28 23.81 -2.90
CA PRO A 401 5.30 24.57 -3.69
C PRO A 401 5.58 24.57 -5.19
N ASN A 402 4.54 24.30 -6.00
CA ASN A 402 4.59 24.15 -7.44
C ASN A 402 3.76 25.24 -8.16
N PRO A 403 4.24 26.50 -8.22
CA PRO A 403 3.51 27.57 -8.88
C PRO A 403 3.60 27.44 -10.41
N GLY A 404 2.46 27.36 -11.11
CA GLY A 404 2.43 27.43 -12.58
C GLY A 404 2.64 26.10 -13.28
N VAL A 405 2.17 25.01 -12.68
CA VAL A 405 1.98 23.71 -13.33
C VAL A 405 0.96 23.86 -14.48
N GLN A 406 1.15 23.11 -15.56
CA GLN A 406 0.34 23.14 -16.78
C GLN A 406 0.14 21.72 -17.31
N LEU A 407 -1.11 21.29 -17.49
CA LEU A 407 -1.47 20.14 -18.33
C LEU A 407 -1.91 20.69 -19.68
N ALA A 408 -1.29 20.30 -20.79
CA ALA A 408 -1.52 20.89 -22.11
C ALA A 408 -1.26 19.89 -23.24
N ASP A 409 -1.62 20.25 -24.47
CA ASP A 409 -1.04 19.69 -25.71
C ASP A 409 0.50 19.86 -25.70
N ASP A 410 1.22 18.94 -26.33
CA ASP A 410 2.69 18.90 -26.30
C ASP A 410 3.36 19.84 -27.33
N GLY A 411 2.58 20.76 -27.93
CA GLY A 411 3.04 21.63 -29.01
C GLY A 411 2.59 23.09 -28.95
N GLY A 412 3.55 23.98 -28.72
CA GLY A 412 3.45 25.41 -28.97
C GLY A 412 4.85 26.04 -29.07
N ALA A 413 5.04 27.05 -29.91
CA ALA A 413 6.35 27.66 -30.15
C ALA A 413 6.89 28.35 -28.87
N GLY A 414 7.66 27.59 -28.08
CA GLY A 414 8.12 27.95 -26.74
C GLY A 414 8.39 26.75 -25.83
N ASP A 415 7.85 25.56 -26.16
CA ASP A 415 8.07 24.32 -25.42
C ASP A 415 9.50 23.73 -25.60
N PRO A 416 10.19 23.28 -24.52
CA PRO A 416 11.51 22.62 -24.58
C PRO A 416 11.60 21.27 -25.34
N PHE A 417 10.54 20.79 -26.01
CA PHE A 417 10.56 19.54 -26.80
C PHE A 417 10.21 19.75 -28.29
N GLY A 418 9.76 20.95 -28.69
CA GLY A 418 9.68 21.36 -30.10
C GLY A 418 8.27 21.39 -30.70
N ALA A 419 7.96 20.43 -31.57
CA ALA A 419 6.70 20.38 -32.34
C ALA A 419 5.71 19.37 -31.76
N ALA A 420 4.42 19.58 -32.00
CA ALA A 420 3.32 18.71 -31.54
C ALA A 420 3.43 17.28 -32.10
N GLU A 421 3.23 16.26 -31.26
CA GLU A 421 3.11 14.85 -31.64
C GLU A 421 1.66 14.35 -31.50
N ALA A 422 1.07 13.90 -32.60
CA ALA A 422 -0.32 13.42 -32.69
C ALA A 422 -0.70 12.40 -31.58
N GLY A 423 -1.61 12.78 -30.68
CA GLY A 423 -2.15 11.96 -29.59
C GLY A 423 -1.42 12.08 -28.25
N ARG A 424 -0.67 13.17 -28.03
CA ARG A 424 0.12 13.41 -26.82
C ARG A 424 -0.34 14.64 -26.04
N SER A 425 0.05 14.66 -24.78
CA SER A 425 -0.17 15.72 -23.81
C SER A 425 1.08 15.91 -22.96
N LEU A 426 1.13 16.98 -22.18
CA LEU A 426 2.29 17.43 -21.41
C LEU A 426 1.84 17.95 -20.04
N LEU A 427 2.48 17.49 -18.96
CA LEU A 427 2.43 18.07 -17.62
C LEU A 427 3.76 18.79 -17.36
N ALA A 428 3.77 20.11 -17.30
CA ALA A 428 4.98 20.95 -17.17
C ALA A 428 4.82 21.98 -16.04
N GLY A 429 5.91 22.61 -15.59
CA GLY A 429 5.85 23.74 -14.66
C GLY A 429 7.25 24.31 -14.38
N PRO A 430 7.41 25.50 -13.80
CA PRO A 430 8.73 26.07 -13.52
C PRO A 430 9.48 25.34 -12.38
N THR A 431 8.76 24.55 -11.57
CA THR A 431 9.34 23.65 -10.54
C THR A 431 9.31 22.17 -10.94
N LEU A 432 8.64 21.81 -12.04
CA LEU A 432 8.48 20.43 -12.50
C LEU A 432 9.35 20.17 -13.74
N THR A 433 9.95 18.99 -13.81
CA THR A 433 10.51 18.50 -15.08
C THR A 433 9.33 18.10 -16.00
N PRO A 434 9.20 18.65 -17.22
CA PRO A 434 8.01 18.39 -18.03
C PRO A 434 7.88 16.92 -18.46
N THR A 435 6.66 16.41 -18.32
CA THR A 435 6.27 14.99 -18.44
C THR A 435 5.25 14.84 -19.57
N ARG A 436 5.60 14.15 -20.66
CA ARG A 436 4.69 13.89 -21.79
C ARG A 436 3.83 12.64 -21.55
N PHE A 437 2.60 12.59 -22.02
CA PHE A 437 1.76 11.40 -21.86
C PHE A 437 0.75 11.19 -23.00
N GLY A 438 0.47 9.93 -23.32
CA GLY A 438 -0.71 9.55 -24.08
C GLY A 438 -1.98 9.70 -23.25
N ASN A 439 -3.04 10.20 -23.88
CA ASN A 439 -4.28 10.53 -23.19
C ASN A 439 -4.89 9.29 -22.48
N PRO A 440 -5.25 9.39 -21.19
CA PRO A 440 -5.89 8.27 -20.47
C PRO A 440 -7.30 8.01 -20.99
N THR A 441 -7.74 6.77 -20.81
CA THR A 441 -9.05 6.27 -21.27
C THR A 441 -10.13 6.26 -20.20
N VAL A 442 -9.77 6.50 -18.93
CA VAL A 442 -10.68 6.60 -17.78
C VAL A 442 -10.49 7.93 -17.05
N ALA A 443 -9.28 8.26 -16.58
CA ALA A 443 -9.03 9.52 -15.86
C ALA A 443 -7.55 9.95 -15.84
N ALA A 444 -7.32 11.26 -15.72
CA ALA A 444 -6.07 11.85 -15.21
C ALA A 444 -6.35 12.47 -13.83
N VAL A 445 -5.52 12.18 -12.84
CA VAL A 445 -5.61 12.73 -11.49
C VAL A 445 -4.29 13.41 -11.16
N VAL A 446 -4.31 14.62 -10.63
CA VAL A 446 -3.11 15.34 -10.16
C VAL A 446 -3.31 15.69 -8.69
N ASN A 447 -2.53 15.06 -7.82
CA ASN A 447 -2.55 15.30 -6.39
C ASN A 447 -1.53 16.40 -6.06
N GLY A 448 -1.98 17.47 -5.40
CA GLY A 448 -1.10 18.53 -4.89
C GLY A 448 -0.16 18.02 -3.79
N GLY A 449 1.03 18.61 -3.68
CA GLY A 449 2.07 18.21 -2.74
C GLY A 449 2.25 19.17 -1.56
N ALA A 450 2.07 20.48 -1.79
CA ALA A 450 2.27 21.51 -0.77
C ALA A 450 1.31 22.70 -0.94
N ALA A 451 1.27 23.58 0.06
CA ALA A 451 0.52 24.83 -0.04
C ALA A 451 1.12 25.76 -1.13
N ALA A 452 0.24 26.43 -1.88
CA ALA A 452 0.53 27.30 -3.03
C ALA A 452 0.93 26.57 -4.33
N ASP A 453 0.42 25.35 -4.55
CA ASP A 453 0.45 24.66 -5.84
C ASP A 453 -0.56 25.32 -6.82
N ALA A 454 -0.11 25.77 -7.99
CA ALA A 454 -0.98 26.42 -8.97
C ALA A 454 -0.98 25.65 -10.30
N ILE A 455 -2.07 24.92 -10.57
CA ILE A 455 -2.23 24.04 -11.74
C ILE A 455 -3.15 24.70 -12.78
N THR A 456 -2.71 24.71 -14.03
CA THR A 456 -3.44 25.18 -15.21
C THR A 456 -3.76 23.98 -16.10
N MET A 457 -4.95 23.91 -16.69
CA MET A 457 -5.25 22.95 -17.76
C MET A 457 -5.54 23.70 -19.06
N ALA A 458 -4.85 23.33 -20.11
CA ALA A 458 -5.06 23.75 -21.49
C ALA A 458 -5.57 22.55 -22.32
N ALA A 459 -6.04 22.83 -23.53
CA ALA A 459 -6.48 21.77 -24.44
C ALA A 459 -5.35 20.77 -24.72
N MET A 460 -5.69 19.49 -24.65
CA MET A 460 -4.83 18.34 -24.97
C MET A 460 -5.04 17.88 -26.43
N ASP A 461 -4.16 17.07 -27.00
CA ASP A 461 -4.23 16.78 -28.45
C ASP A 461 -5.54 16.11 -28.89
N THR A 462 -6.11 16.73 -29.92
CA THR A 462 -7.28 16.36 -30.73
C THR A 462 -7.36 14.93 -31.28
N ALA A 463 -6.27 14.15 -31.33
CA ALA A 463 -6.27 12.83 -31.97
C ALA A 463 -7.17 11.77 -31.28
N TYR A 464 -7.63 12.01 -30.04
CA TYR A 464 -8.81 11.35 -29.49
C TYR A 464 -9.58 12.26 -28.54
N ALA A 465 -10.86 12.49 -28.84
CA ALA A 465 -11.74 13.36 -28.07
C ALA A 465 -12.53 12.57 -27.00
N PRO A 466 -12.41 12.92 -25.70
CA PRO A 466 -13.60 13.37 -24.99
C PRO A 466 -14.06 14.69 -25.64
N THR A 467 -15.38 14.88 -25.80
CA THR A 467 -15.96 16.01 -26.53
C THR A 467 -15.65 17.38 -25.90
N ALA A 468 -14.65 18.09 -26.42
CA ALA A 468 -14.46 19.53 -26.25
C ALA A 468 -13.62 20.11 -27.41
N THR A 469 -13.94 21.32 -27.89
CA THR A 469 -13.26 21.96 -29.04
C THR A 469 -12.98 23.45 -28.81
N GLY A 470 -11.71 23.87 -28.97
CA GLY A 470 -11.36 25.24 -29.41
C GLY A 470 -10.46 26.08 -28.48
N LEU A 471 -9.18 26.24 -28.83
CA LEU A 471 -8.26 27.19 -28.17
C LEU A 471 -8.46 28.65 -28.66
N GLN A 472 -8.15 29.65 -27.80
CA GLN A 472 -7.08 30.62 -28.15
C GLN A 472 -6.53 31.47 -26.98
N ALA A 473 -5.20 31.39 -26.81
CA ALA A 473 -4.21 32.37 -26.32
C ALA A 473 -4.49 33.28 -25.09
N GLY A 474 -3.53 33.28 -24.15
CA GLY A 474 -3.09 34.49 -23.42
C GLY A 474 -3.61 34.69 -22.00
N GLY A 475 -2.88 34.16 -21.01
CA GLY A 475 -3.11 34.38 -19.56
C GLY A 475 -3.61 33.14 -18.83
N THR A 476 -3.44 33.10 -17.50
CA THR A 476 -3.95 32.04 -16.62
C THR A 476 -5.47 32.11 -16.52
N PHE A 477 -6.15 31.44 -17.45
CA PHE A 477 -7.61 31.36 -17.54
C PHE A 477 -8.00 29.91 -17.81
N LEU A 478 -8.87 29.34 -16.97
CA LEU A 478 -9.73 28.25 -17.42
C LEU A 478 -10.82 28.87 -18.30
N ARG A 479 -10.90 28.46 -19.57
CA ARG A 479 -11.93 28.91 -20.53
C ARG A 479 -12.75 27.74 -21.04
N GLY A 480 -14.07 27.89 -20.99
CA GLY A 480 -15.01 26.93 -21.57
C GLY A 480 -15.01 26.92 -23.09
N GLY A 481 -15.48 25.81 -23.66
CA GLY A 481 -15.80 25.67 -25.08
C GLY A 481 -17.19 26.19 -25.42
N ALA A 482 -17.69 25.85 -26.61
CA ALA A 482 -19.03 26.25 -27.05
C ALA A 482 -20.17 25.32 -26.55
N ALA A 483 -19.94 24.56 -25.48
CA ALA A 483 -20.83 23.55 -24.92
C ALA A 483 -20.80 23.63 -23.38
N PRO A 484 -21.84 23.14 -22.67
CA PRO A 484 -21.90 23.22 -21.20
C PRO A 484 -20.71 22.50 -20.53
N ASP A 485 -19.82 23.25 -19.90
CA ASP A 485 -18.63 22.74 -19.21
C ASP A 485 -18.81 22.71 -17.68
N THR A 486 -18.11 21.79 -17.01
CA THR A 486 -18.11 21.67 -15.54
C THR A 486 -16.69 21.69 -14.99
N PHE A 487 -16.43 22.61 -14.07
CA PHE A 487 -15.11 22.83 -13.46
C PHE A 487 -15.15 22.52 -11.96
N THR A 488 -14.18 21.77 -11.44
CA THR A 488 -14.06 21.44 -10.00
C THR A 488 -12.70 21.88 -9.47
N VAL A 489 -12.69 22.64 -8.37
CA VAL A 489 -11.47 23.17 -7.76
C VAL A 489 -11.44 22.88 -6.25
N LEU A 490 -10.32 22.34 -5.78
CA LEU A 490 -9.98 22.15 -4.36
C LEU A 490 -8.88 23.18 -3.99
N PRO A 491 -9.24 24.34 -3.43
CA PRO A 491 -8.27 25.34 -3.00
C PRO A 491 -7.56 24.90 -1.71
N ASP A 492 -6.26 25.20 -1.61
CA ASP A 492 -5.59 25.34 -0.32
C ASP A 492 -5.72 26.79 0.20
N ALA A 493 -5.15 27.06 1.38
CA ALA A 493 -5.26 28.35 2.05
C ALA A 493 -4.65 29.54 1.28
N ASP A 494 -3.76 29.31 0.30
CA ASP A 494 -2.92 30.34 -0.34
C ASP A 494 -3.04 30.39 -1.88
N SER A 495 -3.73 29.42 -2.51
CA SER A 495 -3.79 29.26 -3.98
C SER A 495 -4.78 30.19 -4.70
N LEU A 496 -4.30 31.00 -5.65
CA LEU A 496 -5.13 31.90 -6.46
C LEU A 496 -5.49 31.25 -7.82
N VAL A 497 -6.77 30.96 -8.06
CA VAL A 497 -7.28 30.36 -9.32
C VAL A 497 -8.32 31.29 -9.98
N SER A 498 -8.31 31.36 -11.31
CA SER A 498 -9.14 32.27 -12.12
C SER A 498 -9.89 31.54 -13.24
N VAL A 499 -11.22 31.71 -13.30
CA VAL A 499 -12.13 30.94 -14.17
C VAL A 499 -13.02 31.88 -14.99
N ASP A 500 -13.11 31.69 -16.32
CA ASP A 500 -13.89 32.56 -17.22
C ASP A 500 -14.66 31.73 -18.27
N GLY A 501 -16.00 31.76 -18.23
CA GLY A 501 -16.85 31.02 -19.18
C GLY A 501 -16.86 31.55 -20.62
N GLY A 502 -16.40 32.79 -20.84
CA GLY A 502 -16.46 33.46 -22.14
C GLY A 502 -17.83 34.11 -22.44
N ASP A 503 -17.98 34.71 -23.62
CA ASP A 503 -19.17 35.49 -23.99
C ASP A 503 -20.37 34.58 -24.35
N PRO A 504 -21.57 34.79 -23.77
CA PRO A 504 -22.72 33.92 -23.97
C PRO A 504 -23.37 34.11 -25.34
N THR A 505 -23.01 33.27 -26.33
CA THR A 505 -23.72 33.19 -27.61
C THR A 505 -24.76 32.07 -27.58
N ALA A 506 -26.03 32.41 -27.37
CA ALA A 506 -27.19 31.52 -27.46
C ALA A 506 -27.15 30.25 -26.55
N ALA A 507 -26.71 30.44 -25.30
CA ALA A 507 -26.90 29.59 -24.12
C ALA A 507 -26.24 28.19 -24.08
N PRO A 508 -24.91 28.12 -23.82
CA PRO A 508 -24.23 26.99 -23.16
C PRO A 508 -24.23 27.16 -21.61
N GLY A 509 -24.45 26.07 -20.87
CA GLY A 509 -24.77 26.09 -19.43
C GLY A 509 -23.63 25.72 -18.49
N ASP A 510 -22.65 26.60 -18.34
CA ASP A 510 -21.40 26.30 -17.62
C ASP A 510 -21.52 26.38 -16.09
N THR A 511 -20.86 25.44 -15.39
CA THR A 511 -20.91 25.28 -13.93
C THR A 511 -19.52 25.19 -13.29
N LEU A 512 -19.28 25.94 -12.21
CA LEU A 512 -18.05 25.90 -11.40
C LEU A 512 -18.36 25.39 -9.98
N PHE A 513 -17.57 24.44 -9.47
CA PHE A 513 -17.66 23.86 -8.13
C PHE A 513 -16.37 24.10 -7.33
N VAL A 514 -16.49 24.68 -6.13
CA VAL A 514 -15.35 25.13 -5.30
C VAL A 514 -15.49 24.58 -3.89
N ALA A 515 -14.64 23.67 -3.47
CA ALA A 515 -14.72 23.08 -2.13
C ALA A 515 -14.14 24.00 -1.04
N GLY A 516 -14.94 24.39 -0.04
CA GLY A 516 -14.43 24.85 1.27
C GLY A 516 -14.55 26.35 1.62
N VAL A 517 -15.54 27.11 1.10
CA VAL A 517 -15.69 28.54 1.46
C VAL A 517 -17.14 28.98 1.75
N MET A 518 -17.30 29.81 2.79
CA MET A 518 -18.49 30.58 3.19
C MET A 518 -18.07 32.03 3.55
N THR A 519 -18.88 33.10 3.51
CA THR A 519 -20.32 33.32 3.22
C THR A 519 -20.48 34.68 2.47
N PRO A 520 -21.68 35.08 1.97
CA PRO A 520 -21.81 36.02 0.83
C PRO A 520 -22.06 37.49 1.21
N PRO A 521 -22.15 38.37 0.19
CA PRO A 521 -23.28 39.30 0.13
C PRO A 521 -23.94 39.47 -1.25
N GLY A 522 -25.20 39.02 -1.33
CA GLY A 522 -26.34 39.64 -2.01
C GLY A 522 -26.21 40.35 -3.37
N GLY A 523 -26.92 39.81 -4.38
CA GLY A 523 -27.46 40.57 -5.51
C GLY A 523 -27.15 39.96 -6.88
N ALA A 524 -28.17 39.44 -7.58
CA ALA A 524 -28.02 38.99 -8.97
C ALA A 524 -27.66 40.17 -9.88
N PRO A 525 -26.58 40.04 -10.67
CA PRO A 525 -26.71 39.52 -12.03
C PRO A 525 -25.67 38.42 -12.36
N THR A 526 -25.65 37.97 -13.64
CA THR A 526 -24.71 37.02 -14.27
C THR A 526 -23.38 36.85 -13.49
N PRO A 527 -23.13 35.68 -12.87
CA PRO A 527 -22.21 35.60 -11.74
C PRO A 527 -20.76 35.88 -12.15
N SER A 528 -20.32 37.05 -11.71
CA SER A 528 -18.93 37.49 -11.67
C SER A 528 -18.63 37.93 -10.25
N GLY A 529 -17.47 37.59 -9.72
CA GLY A 529 -17.17 37.80 -8.30
C GLY A 529 -15.87 37.18 -7.83
N THR A 530 -15.68 37.23 -6.52
CA THR A 530 -14.49 36.74 -5.81
C THR A 530 -14.93 36.06 -4.54
N VAL A 531 -14.45 34.84 -4.29
CA VAL A 531 -14.70 34.09 -3.05
C VAL A 531 -13.38 33.55 -2.53
N GLY A 532 -12.97 34.02 -1.36
CA GLY A 532 -11.61 33.80 -0.85
C GLY A 532 -10.55 34.35 -1.80
N ASN A 533 -9.63 33.47 -2.21
CA ASN A 533 -8.57 33.69 -3.20
C ASN A 533 -8.99 33.37 -4.65
N LEU A 534 -10.23 32.91 -4.87
CA LEU A 534 -10.77 32.56 -6.20
C LEU A 534 -11.46 33.75 -6.88
N SER A 535 -11.18 33.99 -8.16
CA SER A 535 -11.87 35.00 -8.98
C SER A 535 -12.56 34.36 -10.19
N TYR A 536 -13.77 34.80 -10.53
CA TYR A 536 -14.55 34.22 -11.62
C TYR A 536 -15.39 35.26 -12.40
N THR A 537 -15.57 35.02 -13.70
CA THR A 537 -16.41 35.81 -14.61
C THR A 537 -17.19 34.93 -15.58
N ASN A 538 -18.34 35.44 -16.04
CA ASN A 538 -19.12 34.88 -17.16
C ASN A 538 -19.52 33.38 -17.05
N ILE A 539 -19.67 32.85 -15.85
CA ILE A 539 -20.19 31.50 -15.60
C ILE A 539 -21.73 31.54 -15.57
N GLU A 540 -22.44 30.45 -15.89
CA GLU A 540 -23.91 30.41 -15.74
C GLU A 540 -24.32 30.02 -14.30
N ALA A 541 -23.60 29.10 -13.65
CA ALA A 541 -23.75 28.77 -12.23
C ALA A 541 -22.41 28.59 -11.47
N VAL A 542 -22.21 29.34 -10.37
CA VAL A 542 -21.11 29.12 -9.42
C VAL A 542 -21.65 28.45 -8.16
N ARG A 543 -21.10 27.29 -7.80
CA ARG A 543 -21.48 26.44 -6.67
C ARG A 543 -20.29 26.29 -5.72
N PHE A 544 -20.55 26.37 -4.42
CA PHE A 544 -19.56 26.07 -3.38
C PHE A 544 -19.85 24.66 -2.84
N GLY A 545 -18.84 23.79 -2.83
CA GLY A 545 -18.77 22.69 -1.88
C GLY A 545 -18.36 23.25 -0.50
N LEU A 546 -18.62 22.59 0.61
CA LEU A 546 -18.73 21.15 0.85
C LEU A 546 -20.07 20.86 1.54
N ALA A 547 -20.92 19.98 1.00
CA ALA A 547 -22.19 19.65 1.65
C ALA A 547 -22.87 18.36 1.14
N GLY A 548 -23.38 17.58 2.10
CA GLY A 548 -24.74 17.02 2.06
C GLY A 548 -25.20 16.26 0.82
N GLY A 549 -24.88 14.96 0.74
CA GLY A 549 -25.49 14.07 -0.27
C GLY A 549 -25.08 12.60 -0.17
N GLY A 550 -23.91 12.32 0.39
CA GLY A 550 -23.51 10.97 0.73
C GLY A 550 -24.40 10.32 1.80
N PHE A 551 -24.36 8.99 1.87
CA PHE A 551 -25.17 8.19 2.80
C PHE A 551 -24.38 6.99 3.35
N ALA A 552 -24.76 6.54 4.54
CA ALA A 552 -24.16 5.38 5.19
C ALA A 552 -25.04 4.12 5.05
N VAL A 553 -24.42 2.94 5.04
CA VAL A 553 -25.10 1.64 5.03
C VAL A 553 -24.47 0.70 6.06
N GLY A 554 -25.27 0.28 7.04
CA GLY A 554 -24.89 -0.67 8.10
C GLY A 554 -25.29 -2.11 7.78
N GLY A 555 -24.30 -3.01 7.80
CA GLY A 555 -24.45 -4.46 7.58
C GLY A 555 -24.32 -5.29 8.87
N ALA A 556 -23.91 -6.55 8.75
CA ALA A 556 -23.74 -7.46 9.90
C ALA A 556 -22.58 -7.06 10.83
N THR A 557 -21.43 -6.71 10.23
CA THR A 557 -20.14 -6.50 10.91
C THR A 557 -19.52 -5.14 10.61
N ALA A 558 -19.95 -4.52 9.50
CA ALA A 558 -19.33 -3.36 8.88
C ALA A 558 -20.33 -2.26 8.56
N ALA A 559 -19.83 -1.04 8.43
CA ALA A 559 -20.52 0.10 7.86
C ALA A 559 -19.76 0.57 6.61
N ARG A 560 -20.50 0.91 5.55
CA ARG A 560 -19.97 1.46 4.30
C ARG A 560 -20.54 2.86 4.10
N THR A 561 -19.74 3.81 3.62
CA THR A 561 -20.24 5.13 3.18
C THR A 561 -20.18 5.24 1.66
N PHE A 562 -21.13 5.96 1.09
CA PHE A 562 -21.26 6.16 -0.35
C PHE A 562 -21.44 7.64 -0.64
N ASN A 563 -20.87 8.09 -1.77
CA ASN A 563 -21.08 9.41 -2.31
C ASN A 563 -22.48 9.54 -2.95
N ALA A 564 -22.92 10.76 -3.30
CA ALA A 564 -24.21 11.00 -3.96
C ALA A 564 -24.36 10.25 -5.31
N ASP A 565 -23.26 10.12 -6.06
CA ASP A 565 -23.17 9.33 -7.30
C ASP A 565 -23.25 7.80 -7.08
N ARG A 566 -23.23 7.38 -5.80
CA ARG A 566 -23.24 6.00 -5.29
C ARG A 566 -21.93 5.22 -5.47
N SER A 567 -20.82 5.90 -5.77
CA SER A 567 -19.48 5.33 -5.55
C SER A 567 -19.24 5.08 -4.06
N GLU A 568 -18.50 4.03 -3.72
CA GLU A 568 -18.11 3.73 -2.34
C GLU A 568 -16.99 4.68 -1.89
N ALA A 569 -17.22 5.38 -0.78
CA ALA A 569 -16.25 6.28 -0.16
C ALA A 569 -15.43 5.56 0.93
N SER A 570 -16.05 4.71 1.75
CA SER A 570 -15.34 3.94 2.79
C SER A 570 -16.04 2.63 3.17
N ASN A 571 -15.28 1.75 3.82
CA ASN A 571 -15.76 0.51 4.44
C ASN A 571 -15.00 0.27 5.76
N THR A 572 -15.71 0.22 6.88
CA THR A 572 -15.13 0.09 8.22
C THR A 572 -15.81 -1.00 9.06
N THR A 573 -15.05 -1.61 9.99
CA THR A 573 -15.55 -2.60 10.95
C THR A 573 -15.50 -2.01 12.37
N PRO A 574 -16.43 -1.10 12.73
CA PRO A 574 -16.27 -0.20 13.88
C PRO A 574 -16.24 -0.92 15.24
N PHE A 575 -16.77 -2.13 15.30
CA PHE A 575 -16.80 -2.98 16.49
C PHE A 575 -15.86 -4.20 16.38
N GLY A 576 -14.94 -4.17 15.40
CA GLY A 576 -14.01 -5.25 15.08
C GLY A 576 -14.62 -6.36 14.21
N ALA A 577 -13.79 -7.04 13.42
CA ALA A 577 -14.23 -8.04 12.45
C ALA A 577 -14.99 -9.26 13.04
N GLY A 578 -14.86 -9.51 14.34
CA GLY A 578 -15.59 -10.57 15.05
C GLY A 578 -17.01 -10.19 15.51
N PHE A 579 -17.40 -8.91 15.40
CA PHE A 579 -18.75 -8.46 15.76
C PHE A 579 -19.76 -8.79 14.67
N ALA A 580 -20.87 -9.44 15.02
CA ALA A 580 -21.94 -9.82 14.08
C ALA A 580 -23.36 -9.41 14.53
N GLY A 581 -23.47 -8.49 15.51
CA GLY A 581 -24.77 -8.03 16.03
C GLY A 581 -25.53 -7.07 15.11
N GLY A 582 -24.94 -6.69 13.97
CA GLY A 582 -25.48 -5.69 13.04
C GLY A 582 -25.09 -4.27 13.43
N VAL A 583 -24.76 -3.44 12.44
CA VAL A 583 -24.40 -2.04 12.63
C VAL A 583 -25.60 -1.16 12.25
N ARG A 584 -25.98 -0.23 13.13
CA ARG A 584 -26.87 0.90 12.81
C ARG A 584 -26.00 2.09 12.44
N VAL A 585 -26.45 2.94 11.52
CA VAL A 585 -25.64 4.05 10.97
C VAL A 585 -26.46 5.33 10.89
N ALA A 586 -25.79 6.47 10.99
CA ALA A 586 -26.26 7.79 10.58
C ALA A 586 -25.05 8.61 10.10
N GLY A 587 -25.18 9.33 8.98
CA GLY A 587 -24.12 10.21 8.46
C GLY A 587 -24.44 11.69 8.64
N ALA A 588 -23.60 12.46 9.33
CA ALA A 588 -23.80 13.90 9.53
C ALA A 588 -22.47 14.58 9.89
N ASP A 589 -22.36 15.89 9.70
CA ASP A 589 -21.15 16.66 9.99
C ASP A 589 -21.09 17.06 11.49
N PHE A 590 -20.26 16.39 12.29
CA PHE A 590 -19.98 16.76 13.69
C PHE A 590 -18.71 17.63 13.80
N THR A 591 -17.74 17.47 12.90
CA THR A 591 -16.48 18.24 12.84
C THR A 591 -16.65 19.67 12.35
N GLY A 592 -17.79 20.00 11.72
CA GLY A 592 -18.12 21.29 11.12
C GLY A 592 -17.22 21.65 9.94
N ASP A 593 -16.73 20.63 9.20
CA ASP A 593 -15.83 20.80 8.05
C ASP A 593 -16.53 20.67 6.68
N GLY A 594 -17.82 20.36 6.68
CA GLY A 594 -18.65 20.17 5.48
C GLY A 594 -18.65 18.75 4.92
N VAL A 595 -17.90 17.81 5.52
CA VAL A 595 -17.92 16.38 5.20
C VAL A 595 -18.78 15.63 6.23
N ALA A 596 -19.52 14.63 5.77
CA ALA A 596 -20.35 13.83 6.66
C ALA A 596 -19.52 12.77 7.39
N ASP A 597 -19.40 12.91 8.71
CA ASP A 597 -18.90 11.89 9.62
C ASP A 597 -19.86 10.70 9.73
N LEU A 598 -19.37 9.60 10.30
CA LEU A 598 -20.11 8.36 10.46
C LEU A 598 -20.39 8.04 11.94
N ALA A 599 -21.63 8.22 12.38
CA ALA A 599 -22.13 7.69 13.65
C ALA A 599 -22.58 6.23 13.47
N VAL A 600 -22.15 5.34 14.39
CA VAL A 600 -22.46 3.91 14.36
C VAL A 600 -22.94 3.38 15.70
N GLY A 601 -23.96 2.52 15.69
CA GLY A 601 -24.53 1.87 16.88
C GLY A 601 -24.53 0.35 16.77
N THR A 602 -24.25 -0.36 17.87
CA THR A 602 -24.36 -1.82 17.94
C THR A 602 -25.82 -2.29 17.95
N GLY A 603 -26.15 -3.29 17.15
CA GLY A 603 -27.40 -4.04 17.28
C GLY A 603 -27.44 -4.98 18.50
N PRO A 604 -28.51 -5.79 18.64
CA PRO A 604 -28.75 -6.62 19.82
C PRO A 604 -27.66 -7.69 20.08
N GLY A 605 -27.54 -8.10 21.35
CA GLY A 605 -26.71 -9.23 21.78
C GLY A 605 -25.38 -8.86 22.41
N VAL A 606 -24.94 -7.61 22.28
CA VAL A 606 -23.80 -7.01 23.00
C VAL A 606 -24.25 -5.79 23.79
N VAL A 607 -23.44 -5.29 24.72
CA VAL A 607 -23.74 -4.02 25.42
C VAL A 607 -23.83 -2.89 24.40
N ALA A 608 -24.93 -2.14 24.45
CA ALA A 608 -25.20 -1.03 23.55
C ALA A 608 -24.05 -0.01 23.58
N LEU A 609 -23.41 0.18 22.44
CA LEU A 609 -22.26 1.06 22.21
C LEU A 609 -22.53 1.91 20.97
N VAL A 610 -22.20 3.20 21.07
CA VAL A 610 -22.17 4.14 19.95
C VAL A 610 -20.77 4.69 19.78
N LEU A 611 -20.30 4.79 18.53
CA LEU A 611 -19.10 5.51 18.14
C LEU A 611 -19.45 6.59 17.12
N VAL A 612 -18.63 7.62 17.04
CA VAL A 612 -18.62 8.58 15.92
C VAL A 612 -17.21 8.59 15.34
N LEU A 613 -17.12 8.42 14.02
CA LEU A 613 -15.89 8.38 13.26
C LEU A 613 -15.85 9.55 12.27
N ASP A 614 -14.73 10.26 12.27
CA ASP A 614 -14.42 11.39 11.41
C ASP A 614 -14.49 10.99 9.92
N GLY A 615 -15.22 11.75 9.12
CA GLY A 615 -15.52 11.45 7.71
C GLY A 615 -14.33 11.62 6.76
N VAL A 616 -13.32 12.40 7.16
CA VAL A 616 -12.13 12.72 6.37
C VAL A 616 -10.96 11.78 6.72
N THR A 617 -10.75 11.54 8.01
CA THR A 617 -9.57 10.84 8.56
C THR A 617 -9.88 9.44 9.08
N GLY A 618 -11.15 9.10 9.31
CA GLY A 618 -11.58 7.85 9.95
C GLY A 618 -11.28 7.76 11.45
N ALA A 619 -10.81 8.84 12.09
CA ALA A 619 -10.48 8.88 13.51
C ALA A 619 -11.72 8.76 14.40
N GLU A 620 -11.58 8.17 15.59
CA GLU A 620 -12.67 8.12 16.57
C GLU A 620 -12.85 9.47 17.27
N LEU A 621 -13.95 10.17 16.95
CA LEU A 621 -14.33 11.44 17.57
C LEU A 621 -15.02 11.22 18.92
N PHE A 622 -15.83 10.16 19.03
CA PHE A 622 -16.63 9.91 20.23
C PHE A 622 -16.94 8.44 20.46
N ARG A 623 -17.15 8.07 21.73
CA ARG A 623 -17.49 6.73 22.20
C ARG A 623 -18.34 6.79 23.46
N ILE A 624 -19.50 6.12 23.45
CA ILE A 624 -20.40 6.07 24.62
C ILE A 624 -21.15 4.74 24.75
N TYR A 625 -21.39 4.32 25.99
CA TYR A 625 -22.36 3.28 26.35
C TYR A 625 -23.65 3.97 26.84
N PRO A 626 -24.63 4.27 25.96
CA PRO A 626 -25.71 5.21 26.25
C PRO A 626 -26.77 4.69 27.24
N PHE A 627 -26.85 3.38 27.47
CA PHE A 627 -27.89 2.72 28.26
C PHE A 627 -27.29 1.68 29.22
N GLU A 628 -26.25 2.08 29.96
CA GLU A 628 -25.64 1.28 31.02
C GLU A 628 -25.21 -0.12 30.52
N THR A 629 -25.77 -1.22 31.03
CA THR A 629 -25.47 -2.60 30.60
C THR A 629 -26.53 -3.18 29.64
N PHE A 630 -27.35 -2.34 29.01
CA PHE A 630 -28.43 -2.78 28.12
C PHE A 630 -27.88 -3.47 26.87
N THR A 631 -28.44 -4.64 26.52
CA THR A 631 -27.98 -5.46 25.38
C THR A 631 -28.98 -5.59 24.24
N GLY A 632 -30.08 -4.83 24.27
CA GLY A 632 -31.08 -4.86 23.21
C GLY A 632 -30.63 -4.20 21.90
N GLY A 633 -29.54 -3.44 21.91
CA GLY A 633 -29.04 -2.69 20.76
C GLY A 633 -29.48 -1.22 20.77
N VAL A 634 -28.91 -0.41 19.88
CA VAL A 634 -29.07 1.05 19.84
C VAL A 634 -29.20 1.57 18.42
N PHE A 635 -30.10 2.51 18.20
CA PHE A 635 -30.18 3.33 16.98
C PHE A 635 -29.50 4.68 17.20
N VAL A 636 -29.00 5.22 16.10
CA VAL A 636 -28.43 6.56 15.98
C VAL A 636 -29.19 7.33 14.90
N ALA A 637 -29.33 8.63 15.08
CA ALA A 637 -29.76 9.61 14.11
C ALA A 637 -28.99 10.92 14.38
N ALA A 638 -28.90 11.82 13.41
CA ALA A 638 -28.18 13.08 13.59
C ALA A 638 -28.70 14.20 12.68
N GLY A 639 -28.46 15.45 13.08
CA GLY A 639 -28.77 16.67 12.34
C GLY A 639 -28.63 17.90 13.25
N ASP A 640 -28.51 19.09 12.67
CA ASP A 640 -28.25 20.36 13.39
C ASP A 640 -29.50 20.86 14.13
N ILE A 641 -29.67 20.43 15.38
CA ILE A 641 -30.82 20.77 16.24
C ILE A 641 -30.60 22.14 16.90
N THR A 642 -29.35 22.51 17.15
CA THR A 642 -28.96 23.75 17.83
C THR A 642 -28.84 24.96 16.90
N GLY A 643 -28.82 24.75 15.59
CA GLY A 643 -28.68 25.78 14.56
C GLY A 643 -27.28 26.38 14.49
N ASP A 644 -26.25 25.64 14.88
CA ASP A 644 -24.87 26.12 14.99
C ASP A 644 -23.96 25.71 13.82
N GLY A 645 -24.48 24.88 12.90
CA GLY A 645 -23.77 24.34 11.74
C GLY A 645 -23.12 22.97 11.98
N ARG A 646 -23.27 22.37 13.17
CA ARG A 646 -22.84 21.00 13.50
C ARG A 646 -24.05 20.14 13.83
N ALA A 647 -23.95 18.85 13.58
CA ALA A 647 -25.02 17.92 13.88
C ALA A 647 -25.04 17.48 15.36
N GLU A 648 -26.22 17.44 15.97
CA GLU A 648 -26.44 16.74 17.24
C GLU A 648 -26.55 15.24 17.01
N LEU A 649 -25.98 14.45 17.91
CA LEU A 649 -26.12 13.00 17.93
C LEU A 649 -27.34 12.58 18.78
N VAL A 650 -28.33 11.95 18.14
CA VAL A 650 -29.51 11.39 18.79
C VAL A 650 -29.39 9.87 18.93
N VAL A 651 -29.65 9.36 20.14
CA VAL A 651 -29.43 7.96 20.50
C VAL A 651 -30.67 7.38 21.19
N THR A 652 -31.18 6.25 20.68
CA THR A 652 -32.37 5.56 21.20
C THR A 652 -32.16 4.04 21.32
N PRO A 653 -32.72 3.36 22.33
CA PRO A 653 -32.58 1.91 22.47
C PRO A 653 -33.54 1.16 21.53
N ASP A 654 -33.15 -0.04 21.12
CA ASP A 654 -34.00 -0.99 20.38
C ASP A 654 -34.95 -1.75 21.35
N GLU A 655 -35.58 -2.83 20.87
CA GLU A 655 -36.56 -3.63 21.61
C GLU A 655 -36.11 -4.08 23.02
N ASN A 656 -37.05 -4.11 23.96
CA ASN A 656 -36.89 -4.23 25.42
C ASN A 656 -36.36 -2.96 26.12
N GLY A 657 -35.89 -1.96 25.36
CA GLY A 657 -35.61 -0.62 25.86
C GLY A 657 -36.88 0.22 26.03
N GLY A 658 -36.89 1.14 26.99
CA GLY A 658 -37.93 2.17 27.05
C GLY A 658 -37.80 3.18 25.89
N PRO A 659 -38.80 4.06 25.65
CA PRO A 659 -38.70 5.09 24.60
C PRO A 659 -37.78 6.25 24.99
N ARG A 660 -36.62 5.96 25.61
CA ARG A 660 -35.66 6.95 26.07
C ARG A 660 -34.91 7.51 24.86
N VAL A 661 -34.88 8.83 24.74
CA VAL A 661 -34.12 9.56 23.73
C VAL A 661 -33.05 10.35 24.47
N ARG A 662 -31.79 10.16 24.07
CA ARG A 662 -30.64 10.92 24.55
C ARG A 662 -30.07 11.70 23.38
N VAL A 663 -29.87 13.00 23.55
CA VAL A 663 -29.32 13.91 22.54
C VAL A 663 -28.01 14.46 23.06
N PHE A 664 -26.99 14.44 22.23
CA PHE A 664 -25.65 14.94 22.51
C PHE A 664 -25.29 16.03 21.50
N ASP A 665 -24.69 17.10 22.01
CA ASP A 665 -24.22 18.28 21.30
C ASP A 665 -23.15 17.94 20.25
N GLY A 666 -23.17 18.57 19.07
CA GLY A 666 -22.13 18.39 18.06
C GLY A 666 -20.75 18.86 18.53
N SER A 667 -20.67 19.87 19.40
CA SER A 667 -19.43 20.43 19.93
C SER A 667 -18.91 19.64 21.16
N GLY A 668 -18.32 18.48 20.90
CA GLY A 668 -17.68 17.66 21.94
C GLY A 668 -18.63 16.78 22.75
N PHE A 669 -19.84 16.51 22.25
CA PHE A 669 -20.73 15.44 22.70
C PHE A 669 -21.21 15.56 24.16
N GLY A 670 -21.40 16.80 24.63
CA GLY A 670 -22.10 17.10 25.87
C GLY A 670 -23.57 16.67 25.81
N SER A 671 -24.18 16.26 26.93
CA SER A 671 -25.60 15.85 26.94
C SER A 671 -26.53 17.07 26.83
N LEU A 672 -27.28 17.16 25.73
CA LEU A 672 -28.24 18.23 25.45
C LEU A 672 -29.65 17.93 26.00
N ALA A 673 -30.14 16.69 25.82
CA ALA A 673 -31.44 16.26 26.33
C ALA A 673 -31.48 14.77 26.70
N ASP A 674 -32.32 14.40 27.68
CA ASP A 674 -32.57 13.00 28.08
C ASP A 674 -34.03 12.88 28.56
N PHE A 675 -34.89 12.19 27.79
CA PHE A 675 -36.34 12.15 28.04
C PHE A 675 -37.02 10.93 27.40
N LEU A 676 -38.35 10.82 27.53
CA LEU A 676 -39.17 9.76 26.93
C LEU A 676 -39.91 10.28 25.68
N GLY A 677 -39.47 9.89 24.49
CA GLY A 677 -39.90 10.50 23.21
C GLY A 677 -41.34 10.20 22.75
N ILE A 678 -42.09 9.35 23.44
CA ILE A 678 -43.55 9.15 23.23
C ILE A 678 -44.34 9.25 24.54
N ASP A 679 -43.74 9.82 25.59
CA ASP A 679 -44.38 10.09 26.88
C ASP A 679 -45.03 8.87 27.57
N ASP A 680 -44.55 7.65 27.30
CA ASP A 680 -44.97 6.41 27.96
C ASP A 680 -43.79 5.74 28.69
N ALA A 681 -43.79 5.83 30.02
CA ALA A 681 -42.77 5.26 30.89
C ALA A 681 -42.85 3.73 31.05
N ASN A 682 -43.96 3.09 30.65
CA ASN A 682 -44.17 1.65 30.73
C ASN A 682 -43.86 0.94 29.40
N PHE A 683 -43.84 1.67 28.30
CA PHE A 683 -43.51 1.12 26.98
C PHE A 683 -42.08 0.56 26.92
N ARG A 684 -41.89 -0.60 26.27
CA ARG A 684 -40.59 -1.30 26.16
C ARG A 684 -40.24 -1.75 24.74
N GLY A 685 -40.81 -1.10 23.73
CA GLY A 685 -40.54 -1.42 22.32
C GLY A 685 -39.30 -0.77 21.71
N GLY A 686 -38.53 0.00 22.48
CA GLY A 686 -37.52 0.93 21.97
C GLY A 686 -38.14 2.14 21.27
N ALA A 687 -37.29 2.98 20.71
CA ALA A 687 -37.68 4.11 19.86
C ALA A 687 -36.79 4.21 18.63
N ARG A 688 -37.27 4.85 17.56
CA ARG A 688 -36.43 5.25 16.42
C ARG A 688 -36.62 6.75 16.19
N ALA A 689 -35.51 7.46 16.01
CA ALA A 689 -35.49 8.89 15.83
C ALA A 689 -35.13 9.26 14.38
N ALA A 690 -35.56 10.44 13.95
CA ALA A 690 -35.09 11.14 12.77
C ALA A 690 -35.04 12.64 13.07
N VAL A 691 -34.14 13.36 12.40
CA VAL A 691 -33.84 14.77 12.66
C VAL A 691 -33.91 15.54 11.32
N GLY A 692 -34.53 16.72 11.32
CA GLY A 692 -34.60 17.61 10.16
C GLY A 692 -35.62 18.74 10.37
N ASP A 693 -35.47 19.86 9.66
CA ASP A 693 -36.23 21.10 9.86
C ASP A 693 -37.69 21.00 9.32
N VAL A 694 -38.59 20.43 10.11
CA VAL A 694 -40.03 20.27 9.78
C VAL A 694 -40.78 21.60 9.95
N THR A 695 -40.23 22.53 10.73
CA THR A 695 -40.79 23.86 11.00
C THR A 695 -40.46 24.91 9.94
N GLY A 696 -39.46 24.64 9.08
CA GLY A 696 -38.95 25.55 8.05
C GLY A 696 -38.30 26.79 8.65
N ASP A 697 -37.60 26.62 9.77
CA ASP A 697 -37.12 27.74 10.60
C ASP A 697 -35.60 27.80 10.82
N GLY A 698 -34.85 26.87 10.24
CA GLY A 698 -33.39 26.80 10.25
C GLY A 698 -32.80 26.00 11.41
N PHE A 699 -33.63 25.30 12.20
CA PHE A 699 -33.20 24.42 13.29
C PHE A 699 -33.84 23.05 13.06
N ALA A 700 -33.06 21.97 13.15
CA ALA A 700 -33.59 20.65 12.89
C ALA A 700 -34.49 20.17 14.03
N ASP A 701 -35.70 19.72 13.68
CA ASP A 701 -36.66 19.17 14.62
C ASP A 701 -36.44 17.67 14.85
N LEU A 702 -36.85 17.19 16.02
CA LEU A 702 -36.72 15.78 16.39
C LEU A 702 -38.04 15.04 16.27
N LEU A 703 -38.11 14.07 15.37
CA LEU A 703 -39.24 13.14 15.25
C LEU A 703 -38.88 11.76 15.83
N VAL A 704 -39.81 11.18 16.59
CA VAL A 704 -39.62 9.92 17.31
C VAL A 704 -40.78 8.97 17.03
N SER A 705 -40.50 7.77 16.51
CA SER A 705 -41.47 6.69 16.42
C SER A 705 -41.39 5.72 17.60
N ALA A 706 -42.55 5.22 18.00
CA ALA A 706 -42.63 4.05 18.86
C ALA A 706 -42.13 2.79 18.13
N GLY A 707 -41.36 1.97 18.82
CA GLY A 707 -40.89 0.69 18.31
C GLY A 707 -41.92 -0.45 18.41
N PHE A 708 -41.43 -1.68 18.63
CA PHE A 708 -42.28 -2.87 18.61
C PHE A 708 -43.32 -2.86 19.75
N GLY A 709 -44.55 -3.29 19.47
CA GLY A 709 -45.70 -3.20 20.37
C GLY A 709 -46.38 -1.83 20.43
N GLY A 710 -45.71 -0.73 20.07
CA GLY A 710 -46.23 0.64 20.20
C GLY A 710 -47.14 1.07 19.05
N GLY A 711 -47.13 0.31 17.95
CA GLY A 711 -47.71 0.74 16.68
C GLY A 711 -46.89 1.86 16.02
N PRO A 712 -47.28 2.30 14.81
CA PRO A 712 -46.57 3.34 14.05
C PRO A 712 -46.83 4.75 14.63
N ARG A 713 -46.86 4.90 15.96
CA ARG A 713 -47.06 6.18 16.65
C ARG A 713 -45.83 7.07 16.45
N VAL A 714 -46.03 8.31 16.03
CA VAL A 714 -45.00 9.32 15.84
C VAL A 714 -45.28 10.53 16.74
N ALA A 715 -44.24 11.02 17.40
CA ALA A 715 -44.18 12.31 18.08
C ALA A 715 -43.17 13.22 17.36
N GLY A 716 -43.39 14.54 17.38
CA GLY A 716 -42.45 15.52 16.86
C GLY A 716 -42.20 16.62 17.89
N TYR A 717 -40.95 17.05 18.04
CA TYR A 717 -40.50 18.05 19.00
C TYR A 717 -39.70 19.16 18.29
N ASP A 718 -40.03 20.41 18.63
CA ASP A 718 -39.35 21.64 18.19
C ASP A 718 -37.88 21.62 18.64
N GLY A 719 -36.96 21.72 17.67
CA GLY A 719 -35.51 21.66 17.88
C GLY A 719 -34.98 22.72 18.86
N ARG A 720 -35.34 23.99 18.63
CA ARG A 720 -34.95 25.13 19.47
C ARG A 720 -35.33 24.97 20.93
N THR A 721 -36.46 24.33 21.20
CA THR A 721 -36.96 24.12 22.56
C THR A 721 -36.57 22.77 23.15
N LEU A 722 -35.88 21.89 22.42
CA LEU A 722 -35.63 20.51 22.82
C LEU A 722 -34.82 20.37 24.11
N ALA A 723 -33.84 21.24 24.33
CA ALA A 723 -33.04 21.29 25.56
C ALA A 723 -33.79 21.92 26.76
N THR A 724 -34.93 22.57 26.55
CA THR A 724 -35.60 23.41 27.55
C THR A 724 -37.06 22.99 27.81
N ALA A 725 -37.97 23.29 26.89
CA ALA A 725 -39.41 23.04 27.03
C ALA A 725 -39.88 21.72 26.39
N ARG A 726 -39.18 21.24 25.34
CA ARG A 726 -39.57 20.10 24.48
C ARG A 726 -40.99 20.29 23.92
N THR A 727 -41.19 21.41 23.23
CA THR A 727 -42.50 21.75 22.64
C THR A 727 -42.85 20.74 21.56
N LYS A 728 -44.06 20.18 21.59
CA LYS A 728 -44.54 19.28 20.53
C LYS A 728 -44.88 20.09 19.28
N LEU A 729 -44.44 19.64 18.11
CA LEU A 729 -44.84 20.19 16.81
C LEU A 729 -46.31 19.91 16.49
N PHE A 730 -46.78 18.72 16.88
CA PHE A 730 -48.12 18.22 16.63
C PHE A 730 -48.51 17.20 17.70
N ASN A 731 -49.80 16.88 17.78
CA ASN A 731 -50.27 15.77 18.61
C ASN A 731 -49.76 14.44 18.06
N ASP A 732 -49.32 13.54 18.93
CA ASP A 732 -48.89 12.20 18.53
C ASP A 732 -49.97 11.47 17.70
N PHE A 733 -49.59 10.92 16.55
CA PHE A 733 -50.50 10.26 15.62
C PHE A 733 -49.92 8.94 15.10
N PHE A 734 -50.72 8.13 14.39
CA PHE A 734 -50.27 6.88 13.78
C PHE A 734 -49.98 7.08 12.28
N LEU A 735 -48.72 6.90 11.88
CA LEU A 735 -48.26 7.14 10.50
C LEU A 735 -48.79 6.08 9.51
N PHE A 736 -48.94 4.84 9.96
CA PHE A 736 -49.61 3.75 9.24
C PHE A 736 -50.85 3.31 10.02
N GLU A 737 -51.55 2.27 9.54
CA GLU A 737 -52.81 1.79 10.11
C GLU A 737 -52.69 1.50 11.61
N GLN A 738 -53.57 2.09 12.44
CA GLN A 738 -53.53 2.00 13.91
C GLN A 738 -53.55 0.56 14.47
N ALA A 739 -54.02 -0.42 13.69
CA ALA A 739 -54.01 -1.84 14.09
C ALA A 739 -52.60 -2.46 14.07
N LEU A 740 -51.64 -1.87 13.36
CA LEU A 740 -50.25 -2.35 13.31
C LEU A 740 -49.56 -2.17 14.66
N ARG A 741 -48.66 -3.10 15.00
CA ARG A 741 -47.87 -3.08 16.25
C ARG A 741 -46.36 -3.07 16.01
N ASN A 742 -45.93 -3.00 14.76
CA ASN A 742 -44.54 -3.25 14.35
C ASN A 742 -43.63 -2.01 14.46
N GLY A 743 -44.19 -0.86 14.85
CA GLY A 743 -43.52 0.43 14.78
C GLY A 743 -43.33 0.92 13.34
N ALA A 744 -42.54 1.98 13.18
CA ALA A 744 -42.06 2.49 11.90
C ALA A 744 -40.58 2.89 12.01
N TYR A 745 -39.85 2.83 10.91
CA TYR A 745 -38.59 3.56 10.73
C TYR A 745 -38.92 4.96 10.19
N LEU A 746 -38.17 5.98 10.60
CA LEU A 746 -38.39 7.36 10.17
C LEU A 746 -37.14 7.90 9.47
N ALA A 747 -37.36 8.78 8.51
CA ALA A 747 -36.41 9.77 8.02
C ALA A 747 -37.15 11.11 7.84
N VAL A 748 -36.41 12.21 7.76
CA VAL A 748 -36.95 13.57 7.59
C VAL A 748 -36.11 14.29 6.54
N GLY A 749 -36.77 14.98 5.61
CA GLY A 749 -36.13 15.76 4.55
C GLY A 749 -37.16 16.35 3.59
N ASP A 750 -36.95 17.56 3.08
CA ASP A 750 -37.90 18.23 2.18
C ASP A 750 -37.88 17.55 0.81
N VAL A 751 -38.79 16.61 0.54
CA VAL A 751 -38.77 15.83 -0.71
C VAL A 751 -39.50 16.53 -1.85
N ASN A 752 -40.14 17.67 -1.57
CA ASN A 752 -41.05 18.34 -2.49
C ASN A 752 -40.57 19.74 -2.92
N GLY A 753 -39.63 20.32 -2.15
CA GLY A 753 -39.01 21.62 -2.37
C GLY A 753 -39.83 22.80 -1.83
N ASP A 754 -40.64 22.60 -0.79
CA ASP A 754 -41.48 23.67 -0.19
C ASP A 754 -40.79 24.44 0.97
N GLY A 755 -39.60 24.01 1.39
CA GLY A 755 -38.84 24.59 2.49
C GLY A 755 -39.17 24.02 3.86
N PHE A 756 -39.99 22.97 3.95
CA PHE A 756 -40.31 22.25 5.19
C PHE A 756 -39.95 20.78 5.03
N ALA A 757 -39.17 20.22 5.96
CA ALA A 757 -38.75 18.83 5.86
C ALA A 757 -39.93 17.86 6.07
N ASP A 758 -40.10 16.93 5.12
CA ASP A 758 -41.21 15.98 5.09
C ASP A 758 -40.94 14.74 5.92
N LEU A 759 -42.01 14.15 6.48
CA LEU A 759 -41.92 12.90 7.24
C LEU A 759 -41.94 11.69 6.32
N ILE A 760 -40.84 10.96 6.26
CA ILE A 760 -40.69 9.72 5.48
C ILE A 760 -40.77 8.52 6.44
N GLY A 761 -41.83 7.72 6.30
CA GLY A 761 -42.06 6.50 7.07
C GLY A 761 -41.73 5.23 6.31
N GLY A 762 -40.88 4.38 6.89
CA GLY A 762 -40.67 3.00 6.49
C GLY A 762 -41.41 2.01 7.39
N GLY A 763 -42.07 0.99 6.80
CA GLY A 763 -42.73 -0.06 7.57
C GLY A 763 -41.78 -0.80 8.52
N GLY A 764 -42.17 -0.96 9.79
CA GLY A 764 -41.35 -1.64 10.81
C GLY A 764 -41.28 -3.18 10.66
N PRO A 765 -40.43 -3.87 11.44
CA PRO A 765 -40.23 -5.32 11.35
C PRO A 765 -41.52 -6.13 11.52
N GLY A 766 -41.79 -7.04 10.59
CA GLY A 766 -43.07 -7.77 10.48
C GLY A 766 -44.07 -7.12 9.50
N GLY A 767 -43.83 -5.87 9.10
CA GLY A 767 -44.59 -5.15 8.06
C GLY A 767 -44.00 -5.35 6.66
N GLY A 768 -44.80 -5.07 5.63
CA GLY A 768 -44.29 -4.99 4.26
C GLY A 768 -43.33 -3.80 4.07
N PRO A 769 -42.49 -3.77 3.03
CA PRO A 769 -41.51 -2.70 2.79
C PRO A 769 -42.17 -1.44 2.20
N ARG A 770 -43.19 -0.93 2.89
CA ARG A 770 -43.96 0.25 2.48
C ARG A 770 -43.22 1.52 2.88
N VAL A 771 -43.06 2.43 1.93
CA VAL A 771 -42.64 3.82 2.15
C VAL A 771 -43.87 4.71 2.03
N LEU A 772 -44.07 5.59 3.01
CA LEU A 772 -45.13 6.59 3.03
C LEU A 772 -44.53 7.94 3.43
N VAL A 773 -44.77 8.98 2.63
CA VAL A 773 -44.27 10.33 2.87
C VAL A 773 -45.43 11.28 3.11
N LYS A 774 -45.31 12.11 4.15
CA LYS A 774 -46.32 13.07 4.61
C LYS A 774 -45.73 14.48 4.68
N SER A 775 -46.47 15.47 4.17
CA SER A 775 -46.00 16.86 4.14
C SER A 775 -45.65 17.39 5.53
N GLY A 776 -44.42 17.90 5.70
CA GLY A 776 -43.94 18.50 6.94
C GLY A 776 -44.73 19.75 7.31
N ALA A 777 -44.94 20.63 6.33
CA ALA A 777 -45.73 21.85 6.47
C ALA A 777 -47.15 21.59 7.02
N ASP A 778 -47.85 20.58 6.48
CA ASP A 778 -49.20 20.20 6.95
C ASP A 778 -49.18 19.60 8.36
N LEU A 779 -48.19 18.77 8.70
CA LEU A 779 -48.04 18.18 10.03
C LEU A 779 -47.82 19.28 11.08
N ARG A 780 -46.92 20.23 10.78
CA ARG A 780 -46.64 21.41 11.61
C ARG A 780 -47.82 22.38 11.70
N ALA A 781 -48.71 22.42 10.70
CA ALA A 781 -49.99 23.12 10.77
C ALA A 781 -51.04 22.41 11.65
N GLY A 782 -50.72 21.26 12.25
CA GLY A 782 -51.60 20.48 13.12
C GLY A 782 -52.53 19.51 12.39
N SER A 783 -52.32 19.29 11.08
CA SER A 783 -53.18 18.46 10.23
C SER A 783 -52.75 16.99 10.21
N THR A 784 -52.60 16.34 11.37
CA THR A 784 -51.97 14.99 11.47
C THR A 784 -52.68 13.92 10.62
N ASP A 785 -54.02 13.87 10.68
CA ASP A 785 -54.82 12.94 9.88
C ASP A 785 -55.05 13.44 8.43
N GLY A 786 -54.89 14.74 8.20
CA GLY A 786 -55.19 15.42 6.93
C GLY A 786 -53.99 15.71 6.04
N ALA A 787 -52.76 15.56 6.54
CA ALA A 787 -51.54 15.95 5.84
C ALA A 787 -51.39 15.25 4.49
N ALA A 788 -50.99 16.02 3.48
CA ALA A 788 -50.81 15.57 2.11
C ALA A 788 -49.87 14.35 2.07
N VAL A 789 -50.27 13.34 1.29
CA VAL A 789 -49.41 12.19 0.98
C VAL A 789 -48.58 12.57 -0.23
N LEU A 790 -47.26 12.64 -0.05
CA LEU A 790 -46.32 13.01 -1.11
C LEU A 790 -45.84 11.78 -1.89
N ALA A 791 -45.70 10.64 -1.19
CA ALA A 791 -45.45 9.34 -1.81
C ALA A 791 -46.05 8.19 -0.98
N ASN A 792 -46.45 7.10 -1.62
CA ASN A 792 -46.97 5.89 -0.96
C ASN A 792 -46.78 4.65 -1.83
N PHE A 793 -45.69 3.90 -1.60
CA PHE A 793 -45.26 2.79 -2.46
C PHE A 793 -44.60 1.65 -1.66
N PHE A 794 -44.22 0.57 -2.35
CA PHE A 794 -43.40 -0.51 -1.79
C PHE A 794 -42.01 -0.53 -2.42
N ALA A 795 -40.98 -0.56 -1.59
CA ALA A 795 -39.58 -0.64 -2.02
C ALA A 795 -39.11 -2.11 -2.02
N GLY A 796 -39.02 -2.72 -3.20
CA GLY A 796 -38.64 -4.13 -3.36
C GLY A 796 -39.82 -5.11 -3.33
N ASP A 797 -39.58 -6.34 -2.87
CA ASP A 797 -40.61 -7.41 -2.88
C ASP A 797 -41.74 -7.12 -1.89
N VAL A 798 -42.93 -6.87 -2.43
CA VAL A 798 -44.19 -6.65 -1.69
C VAL A 798 -44.59 -7.80 -0.77
N ASN A 799 -44.02 -8.99 -0.94
CA ASN A 799 -44.27 -10.17 -0.10
C ASN A 799 -43.32 -10.27 1.10
N ASN A 800 -42.18 -9.58 1.07
CA ASN A 800 -41.27 -9.53 2.20
C ASN A 800 -41.94 -8.87 3.43
N ARG A 801 -41.59 -9.34 4.64
CA ARG A 801 -42.15 -8.83 5.92
C ARG A 801 -41.07 -8.34 6.89
N GLY A 802 -39.87 -8.07 6.40
CA GLY A 802 -38.74 -7.53 7.19
C GLY A 802 -38.80 -6.02 7.41
N GLY A 803 -39.83 -5.33 6.92
CA GLY A 803 -39.92 -3.87 6.89
C GLY A 803 -39.02 -3.22 5.82
N VAL A 804 -38.89 -1.89 5.89
CA VAL A 804 -37.93 -1.10 5.09
C VAL A 804 -37.34 0.00 5.94
N ARG A 805 -36.01 0.18 5.87
CA ARG A 805 -35.28 1.26 6.53
C ARG A 805 -35.19 2.42 5.53
N VAL A 806 -35.31 3.66 6.01
CA VAL A 806 -35.39 4.86 5.16
C VAL A 806 -34.36 5.88 5.61
N ALA A 807 -33.79 6.61 4.65
CA ALA A 807 -32.95 7.79 4.86
C ALA A 807 -33.27 8.83 3.77
N ALA A 808 -32.99 10.10 4.06
CA ALA A 808 -33.27 11.23 3.17
C ALA A 808 -31.96 12.02 2.91
N ARG A 809 -31.53 12.14 1.65
CA ARG A 809 -30.28 12.85 1.26
C ARG A 809 -30.44 13.43 -0.15
N ALA A 810 -29.74 14.52 -0.46
CA ALA A 810 -29.67 15.02 -1.84
C ALA A 810 -28.66 14.16 -2.64
N LEU A 811 -29.15 13.25 -3.48
CA LEU A 811 -28.34 12.41 -4.37
C LEU A 811 -28.16 13.06 -5.75
N ASP A 812 -29.00 14.03 -6.10
CA ASP A 812 -28.76 14.96 -7.19
C ASP A 812 -28.63 16.42 -6.69
N ALA A 813 -28.60 17.37 -7.62
CA ALA A 813 -28.26 18.77 -7.37
C ALA A 813 -29.47 19.72 -7.42
N ASP A 814 -30.69 19.18 -7.22
CA ASP A 814 -31.93 19.94 -7.05
C ASP A 814 -32.16 20.39 -5.59
N ALA A 815 -33.35 20.91 -5.28
CA ALA A 815 -33.70 21.44 -3.96
C ALA A 815 -34.48 20.45 -3.07
N ARG A 816 -34.53 19.17 -3.46
CA ARG A 816 -35.34 18.12 -2.84
C ARG A 816 -34.43 17.07 -2.20
N ALA A 817 -34.89 16.50 -1.11
CA ALA A 817 -34.33 15.30 -0.54
C ALA A 817 -34.80 14.07 -1.33
N ASP A 818 -33.86 13.19 -1.65
CA ASP A 818 -34.12 11.89 -2.26
C ASP A 818 -34.27 10.81 -1.19
N ILE A 819 -34.98 9.74 -1.52
CA ILE A 819 -35.28 8.65 -0.59
C ILE A 819 -34.36 7.47 -0.88
N ILE A 820 -33.57 7.12 0.12
CA ILE A 820 -32.75 5.90 0.13
C ILE A 820 -33.47 4.86 1.00
N THR A 821 -33.56 3.64 0.48
CA THR A 821 -34.21 2.52 1.16
C THR A 821 -33.24 1.36 1.40
N GLY A 822 -33.20 0.87 2.63
CA GLY A 822 -32.47 -0.32 3.04
C GLY A 822 -33.40 -1.52 3.21
N ALA A 823 -33.08 -2.63 2.55
CA ALA A 823 -33.85 -3.86 2.59
C ALA A 823 -34.09 -4.38 4.02
N GLY A 824 -35.30 -4.87 4.28
CA GLY A 824 -35.66 -5.56 5.52
C GLY A 824 -34.99 -6.92 5.68
N ALA A 825 -35.10 -7.50 6.88
CA ALA A 825 -34.58 -8.85 7.14
C ALA A 825 -35.21 -9.88 6.18
N GLY A 826 -34.36 -10.76 5.63
CA GLY A 826 -34.76 -11.76 4.63
C GLY A 826 -34.87 -11.23 3.18
N ALA A 827 -34.60 -9.95 2.92
CA ALA A 827 -34.56 -9.36 1.56
C ALA A 827 -33.14 -9.11 1.04
N GLY A 828 -32.11 -9.69 1.67
CA GLY A 828 -30.71 -9.43 1.31
C GLY A 828 -30.17 -8.15 1.95
N SER A 829 -29.16 -7.55 1.34
CA SER A 829 -28.55 -6.26 1.69
C SER A 829 -28.74 -5.19 0.60
N ARG A 830 -29.85 -5.29 -0.14
CA ARG A 830 -30.17 -4.37 -1.23
C ARG A 830 -30.45 -2.96 -0.72
N VAL A 831 -29.80 -1.98 -1.33
CA VAL A 831 -30.07 -0.54 -1.16
C VAL A 831 -30.67 -0.03 -2.47
N THR A 832 -31.72 0.79 -2.38
CA THR A 832 -32.41 1.37 -3.55
C THR A 832 -32.71 2.84 -3.33
N ALA A 833 -32.38 3.67 -4.32
CA ALA A 833 -32.54 5.13 -4.29
C ALA A 833 -33.63 5.60 -5.26
N TYR A 834 -34.40 6.61 -4.83
CA TYR A 834 -35.52 7.22 -5.54
C TYR A 834 -35.42 8.75 -5.43
N LEU A 835 -35.46 9.46 -6.56
CA LEU A 835 -35.35 10.92 -6.53
C LEU A 835 -36.63 11.59 -6.01
N GLY A 836 -36.49 12.68 -5.25
CA GLY A 836 -37.57 13.53 -4.76
C GLY A 836 -38.43 14.10 -5.90
N ALA A 837 -37.77 14.46 -7.02
CA ALA A 837 -38.43 14.87 -8.26
C ALA A 837 -39.33 13.79 -8.90
N ALA A 838 -39.08 12.50 -8.62
CA ALA A 838 -39.85 11.36 -9.14
C ALA A 838 -40.99 10.89 -8.21
N LEU A 839 -41.12 11.50 -7.02
CA LEU A 839 -42.15 11.13 -6.06
C LEU A 839 -43.54 11.62 -6.49
N ALA A 840 -44.54 10.76 -6.29
CA ALA A 840 -45.94 11.06 -6.54
C ALA A 840 -46.83 10.41 -5.46
N PRO A 841 -47.99 11.02 -5.10
CA PRO A 841 -48.88 10.52 -4.04
C PRO A 841 -49.35 9.06 -4.18
N SER A 842 -49.25 8.49 -5.38
CA SER A 842 -49.58 7.10 -5.69
C SER A 842 -48.73 6.58 -6.85
N GLY A 843 -48.40 5.29 -6.80
CA GLY A 843 -47.52 4.63 -7.77
C GLY A 843 -46.13 4.40 -7.17
N THR A 844 -45.37 3.48 -7.74
CA THR A 844 -43.98 3.24 -7.34
C THR A 844 -43.07 4.14 -8.19
N PRO A 845 -42.27 5.05 -7.60
CA PRO A 845 -41.28 5.83 -8.34
C PRO A 845 -40.24 4.92 -8.99
N ASP A 846 -39.71 5.34 -10.14
CA ASP A 846 -38.59 4.64 -10.77
C ASP A 846 -37.34 4.76 -9.89
N ALA A 847 -36.66 3.63 -9.67
CA ALA A 847 -35.42 3.60 -8.90
C ALA A 847 -34.25 4.06 -9.79
N VAL A 848 -33.56 5.13 -9.39
CA VAL A 848 -32.38 5.63 -10.12
C VAL A 848 -31.12 4.81 -9.84
N ALA A 849 -31.11 4.04 -8.74
CA ALA A 849 -30.10 3.03 -8.48
C ALA A 849 -30.64 1.92 -7.58
N SER A 850 -30.12 0.70 -7.76
CA SER A 850 -30.37 -0.41 -6.83
C SER A 850 -29.19 -1.39 -6.86
N PHE A 851 -28.49 -1.53 -5.74
CA PHE A 851 -27.28 -2.37 -5.61
C PHE A 851 -27.31 -3.23 -4.34
N ASP A 852 -26.40 -4.20 -4.23
CA ASP A 852 -26.25 -5.03 -3.03
C ASP A 852 -25.05 -4.54 -2.20
N ALA A 853 -25.32 -4.01 -1.00
CA ALA A 853 -24.29 -3.39 -0.18
C ALA A 853 -23.41 -4.41 0.58
N PHE A 854 -23.84 -5.66 0.74
CA PHE A 854 -23.05 -6.69 1.42
C PHE A 854 -23.30 -8.08 0.80
N PRO A 855 -22.78 -8.35 -0.42
CA PRO A 855 -23.11 -9.56 -1.19
C PRO A 855 -23.14 -10.86 -0.38
N GLY A 856 -24.30 -11.53 -0.41
CA GLY A 856 -24.55 -12.77 0.33
C GLY A 856 -25.11 -12.59 1.76
N PHE A 857 -25.17 -11.37 2.29
CA PHE A 857 -25.81 -11.09 3.58
C PHE A 857 -27.34 -11.00 3.43
N THR A 858 -28.09 -11.64 4.34
CA THR A 858 -29.55 -11.75 4.28
C THR A 858 -30.30 -11.08 5.43
N GLY A 859 -29.59 -10.46 6.38
CA GLY A 859 -30.17 -9.85 7.58
C GLY A 859 -30.89 -8.50 7.37
N GLY A 860 -30.85 -7.95 6.16
CA GLY A 860 -31.30 -6.58 5.90
C GLY A 860 -30.27 -5.54 6.33
N VAL A 861 -30.33 -4.35 5.72
CA VAL A 861 -29.39 -3.25 5.99
C VAL A 861 -30.09 -2.06 6.63
N PHE A 862 -29.30 -1.25 7.32
CA PHE A 862 -29.69 0.07 7.82
C PHE A 862 -29.08 1.13 6.92
N VAL A 863 -29.83 2.18 6.64
CA VAL A 863 -29.39 3.35 5.86
C VAL A 863 -29.58 4.58 6.73
N GLY A 864 -28.72 5.58 6.60
CA GLY A 864 -28.73 6.78 7.45
C GLY A 864 -27.71 7.82 7.04
#